data_AF-A0A9P6N4D2-F1
#
_entry.id   AF-A0A9P6N4D2-F1
#
_cell.length_a   1.000
_cell.length_b   1.000
_cell.length_c   1.000
_cell.angle_alpha   90.00
_cell.angle_beta   90.00
_cell.angle_gamma   90.00
#
_symmetry.space_group_name_H-M   'P 1'
#
loop_
_entity.id
_entity.type
_entity.pdbx_description
1 polymer ?
#
loop_
_entity_poly.entity_id
_entity_poly.type
_entity_poly.pdbx_seq_one_letter_code
_entity_poly.pdbx_strand_id
1 'polypeptide(L)'
;MSVFRSFINAQSAFSAQARRAFSTTMYGNTTAAKKSCISPDMLYLQPRWHVQKDQSAQGTGKVLVGMIQKRWNSGSTQPVQSVRHVDFTIEVERALRVLDGAVLVLCAVSGVQSQTITVDRQMKRYNVPRICFINKMDRAGANPWKVVDALRKKLKMHAAALQIPMGAEDNFKGVIDLLKWKAVYFEGADGVNVVEAEIPEEFLELANTKRAELFEHLAEVDETMSDMFIMEETPTSEQLAEAIRRATIANKFIPVMMGSAIKNKGVQPLLDAVCAYLPNPSEVENVALDIKNEEAKVTLSSGENDPFVGLAFKLEEGRFGQLTYMRVYQGTLRRGGFITNIKNDKKVKVPRLVRMHSNELEDVDEIGPGEICAMFGVDCSSGDTFTDGALQYTMTSMFVPNPVISLSLKPKGKETPNFSKALNRFQKEDPTFKVHVDPETKETIIEGMGELHLEIYVERMRREYNVDCVTGKPQVAFREAITEGAKFNYTHKKQSGGAGQYGRVQGFIEPAEIDEDGVDTFFESRVVGGNIPTNYIPACEKGFREGMQKGFLIGHPITGVRMVLEDGAAHAVDSSELAFKIATLNAFKEAYMKSSPVIMEPIMKVDITAPIEFQGTVMGGINKRKGTIVDTESGEDYFTCVAEVSLNAMFGYASEIRGQSQGKGEFSMEYLRHQRVQPQEQIELIKAHQKKLKEDQK
;
A
#
# COMPACT_ATOMS: atom_id res chain seq x y z
N MET A 1 18.82 2.59 51.48
CA MET A 1 17.82 3.63 51.13
C MET A 1 18.34 5.08 51.19
N SER A 2 19.53 5.41 51.74
CA SER A 2 20.10 6.76 51.63
C SER A 2 20.95 7.00 50.37
N VAL A 3 21.45 5.95 49.71
CA VAL A 3 22.21 6.06 48.43
C VAL A 3 21.30 6.35 47.24
N PHE A 4 20.04 5.90 47.28
CA PHE A 4 19.05 6.13 46.21
C PHE A 4 18.49 7.56 46.20
N ARG A 5 18.58 8.29 47.33
CA ARG A 5 18.13 9.69 47.44
C ARG A 5 19.19 10.69 46.94
N SER A 6 20.47 10.33 46.96
CA SER A 6 21.55 11.16 46.42
C SER A 6 21.62 11.14 44.89
N PHE A 7 21.18 10.05 44.24
CA PHE A 7 21.13 9.94 42.78
C PHE A 7 20.00 10.78 42.16
N ILE A 8 18.86 10.89 42.85
CA ILE A 8 17.68 11.65 42.36
C ILE A 8 17.89 13.17 42.51
N ASN A 9 18.65 13.62 43.52
CA ASN A 9 18.95 15.05 43.71
C ASN A 9 20.11 15.56 42.84
N ALA A 10 20.96 14.68 42.28
CA ALA A 10 22.00 15.07 41.32
C ALA A 10 21.42 15.32 39.90
N GLN A 11 20.31 14.64 39.56
CA GLN A 11 19.66 14.78 38.25
C GLN A 11 18.80 16.05 38.12
N SER A 12 18.31 16.61 39.22
CA SER A 12 17.53 17.87 39.22
C SER A 12 18.38 19.13 39.23
N ALA A 13 19.66 19.06 39.63
CA ALA A 13 20.58 20.20 39.62
C ALA A 13 21.20 20.48 38.24
N PHE A 14 21.37 19.45 37.40
CA PHE A 14 21.93 19.60 36.04
C PHE A 14 20.96 20.25 35.04
N SER A 15 19.65 20.16 35.27
CA SER A 15 18.63 20.75 34.39
C SER A 15 18.36 22.25 34.66
N ALA A 16 18.80 22.78 35.80
CA ALA A 16 18.63 24.19 36.16
C ALA A 16 19.82 25.07 35.70
N GLN A 17 21.03 24.52 35.57
CA GLN A 17 22.21 25.27 35.11
C GLN A 17 22.28 25.40 33.58
N ALA A 18 21.67 24.48 32.83
CA ALA A 18 21.55 24.55 31.37
C ALA A 18 20.44 25.53 30.88
N ARG A 19 19.52 25.96 31.77
CA ARG A 19 18.46 26.94 31.43
C ARG A 19 18.85 28.40 31.68
N ARG A 20 20.01 28.67 32.30
CA ARG A 20 20.50 30.05 32.56
C ARG A 20 21.63 30.52 31.64
N ALA A 21 22.14 29.68 30.74
CA ALA A 21 23.22 30.05 29.82
C ALA A 21 22.74 30.52 28.43
N PHE A 22 21.43 30.57 28.16
CA PHE A 22 20.87 30.91 26.84
C PHE A 22 19.99 32.18 26.80
N SER A 23 19.95 32.99 27.88
CA SER A 23 19.13 34.23 27.90
C SER A 23 19.92 35.54 28.04
N THR A 24 21.23 35.53 27.81
CA THR A 24 22.03 36.76 27.87
C THR A 24 23.07 36.73 26.76
N THR A 25 22.78 37.35 25.62
CA THR A 25 23.66 38.23 24.81
C THR A 25 22.97 38.53 23.47
N MET A 26 22.94 39.81 23.08
CA MET A 26 22.51 40.39 21.79
C MET A 26 21.02 40.73 21.59
N TYR A 27 20.56 41.76 22.32
CA TYR A 27 19.86 42.89 21.70
C TYR A 27 20.78 44.11 21.77
N GLY A 28 21.10 44.72 20.63
CA GLY A 28 21.95 45.90 20.54
C GLY A 28 22.12 46.39 19.11
N ASN A 29 21.18 47.23 18.67
CA ASN A 29 21.23 48.00 17.42
C ASN A 29 22.46 48.93 17.37
N THR A 30 23.10 49.11 16.20
CA THR A 30 23.26 50.42 15.52
C THR A 30 24.01 50.35 14.17
N THR A 31 23.31 50.72 13.10
CA THR A 31 23.66 51.61 11.95
C THR A 31 25.07 51.69 11.31
N ALA A 32 25.06 51.39 9.99
CA ALA A 32 25.62 52.15 8.85
C ALA A 32 27.15 52.28 8.60
N ALA A 33 27.65 51.70 7.48
CA ALA A 33 28.22 52.43 6.33
C ALA A 33 28.87 51.53 5.23
N LYS A 34 28.40 51.72 3.99
CA LYS A 34 29.07 51.72 2.65
C LYS A 34 29.94 50.54 2.13
N LYS A 35 29.38 49.91 1.07
CA LYS A 35 29.92 49.62 -0.28
C LYS A 35 31.38 49.13 -0.43
N SER A 36 31.52 47.88 -0.90
CA SER A 36 32.38 47.55 -2.06
C SER A 36 31.92 46.24 -2.71
N CYS A 37 31.86 46.26 -4.04
CA CYS A 37 31.39 45.21 -4.94
C CYS A 37 32.18 43.89 -4.79
N ILE A 38 31.47 42.76 -4.82
CA ILE A 38 31.74 41.48 -5.53
C ILE A 38 30.58 40.54 -5.15
N SER A 39 29.99 39.88 -6.15
CA SER A 39 28.85 38.94 -6.05
C SER A 39 29.12 37.77 -5.10
N PRO A 40 28.18 37.41 -4.19
CA PRO A 40 28.24 36.15 -3.47
C PRO A 40 27.19 35.14 -3.96
N ASP A 41 27.13 34.89 -5.27
CA ASP A 41 26.52 33.66 -5.83
C ASP A 41 27.62 32.60 -5.95
N MET A 42 28.15 32.17 -4.82
CA MET A 42 29.02 30.99 -4.67
C MET A 42 29.51 30.97 -3.22
N LEU A 43 28.81 30.28 -2.32
CA LEU A 43 29.39 29.84 -1.05
C LEU A 43 28.51 28.74 -0.41
N TYR A 44 28.98 27.50 -0.57
CA TYR A 44 28.85 26.35 0.33
C TYR A 44 27.49 26.11 1.00
N LEU A 45 26.61 25.38 0.31
CA LEU A 45 25.48 24.70 0.93
C LEU A 45 25.98 23.42 1.64
N GLN A 46 26.09 23.50 2.96
CA GLN A 46 26.39 22.36 3.83
C GLN A 46 25.22 21.35 3.85
N PRO A 47 25.44 20.06 3.58
CA PRO A 47 24.42 19.05 3.80
C PRO A 47 24.43 18.61 5.28
N ARG A 48 23.66 19.29 6.14
CA ARG A 48 23.32 18.75 7.47
C ARG A 48 22.21 17.71 7.34
N TRP A 49 22.60 16.44 7.35
CA TRP A 49 21.68 15.32 7.50
C TRP A 49 21.45 15.05 8.99
N HIS A 50 20.46 15.71 9.59
CA HIS A 50 19.96 15.26 10.88
C HIS A 50 18.96 14.13 10.66
N VAL A 51 19.43 12.89 10.86
CA VAL A 51 18.56 11.77 11.21
C VAL A 51 18.02 12.07 12.60
N GLN A 52 16.90 12.79 12.67
CA GLN A 52 16.27 13.13 13.92
C GLN A 52 15.71 11.85 14.53
N LYS A 53 16.36 11.35 15.60
CA LYS A 53 15.79 10.34 16.49
C LYS A 53 14.57 10.96 17.17
N ASP A 54 13.39 10.72 16.62
CA ASP A 54 12.16 10.89 17.39
C ASP A 54 12.15 9.84 18.49
N GLN A 55 12.47 10.26 19.71
CA GLN A 55 12.47 9.41 20.90
C GLN A 55 11.06 9.03 21.38
N SER A 56 9.99 9.47 20.69
CA SER A 56 8.60 9.21 21.07
C SER A 56 7.98 7.97 20.41
N ALA A 57 8.68 7.25 19.55
CA ALA A 57 8.21 6.01 18.94
C ALA A 57 9.19 4.85 19.21
N GLN A 58 9.31 4.46 20.49
CA GLN A 58 9.87 3.16 20.83
C GLN A 58 8.85 2.09 20.42
N GLY A 59 8.99 1.52 19.22
CA GLY A 59 8.44 0.20 18.88
C GLY A 59 7.45 0.11 17.71
N THR A 60 6.97 1.20 17.13
CA THR A 60 6.08 1.16 15.96
C THR A 60 6.58 2.12 14.87
N GLY A 61 6.78 1.57 13.67
CA GLY A 61 7.25 2.32 12.50
C GLY A 61 6.32 3.49 12.17
N LYS A 62 6.86 4.53 11.52
CA LYS A 62 6.06 5.63 10.99
C LYS A 62 4.84 5.08 10.24
N VAL A 63 3.66 5.59 10.58
CA VAL A 63 2.35 5.16 10.08
C VAL A 63 1.82 6.09 8.97
N LEU A 64 2.55 7.17 8.66
CA LEU A 64 2.14 8.14 7.64
C LEU A 64 3.26 8.39 6.63
N VAL A 65 2.85 8.61 5.38
CA VAL A 65 3.75 8.93 4.27
C VAL A 65 4.43 10.28 4.48
N GLY A 66 5.77 10.30 4.59
CA GLY A 66 6.55 11.54 4.74
C GLY A 66 7.00 12.09 3.39
N MET A 67 6.94 13.41 3.19
CA MET A 67 7.42 14.07 1.97
C MET A 67 8.50 15.08 2.29
N ILE A 68 9.57 15.05 1.50
CA ILE A 68 10.67 15.99 1.62
C ILE A 68 11.04 16.41 0.21
N GLN A 69 11.13 17.71 -0.07
CA GLN A 69 11.79 18.18 -1.27
C GLN A 69 13.25 18.48 -0.94
N LYS A 70 14.21 17.96 -1.71
CA LYS A 70 15.62 18.35 -1.59
C LYS A 70 16.25 18.51 -2.97
N ARG A 71 17.07 19.54 -3.10
CA ARG A 71 17.99 19.68 -4.24
C ARG A 71 19.22 18.81 -3.97
N TRP A 72 19.55 17.94 -4.91
CA TRP A 72 20.79 17.17 -4.93
C TRP A 72 21.49 17.42 -6.26
N ASN A 73 22.71 17.96 -6.20
CA ASN A 73 23.41 18.51 -7.38
C ASN A 73 22.52 19.48 -8.18
N SER A 74 22.24 19.17 -9.45
CA SER A 74 21.39 19.95 -10.37
C SER A 74 19.92 19.50 -10.42
N GLY A 75 19.55 18.41 -9.74
CA GLY A 75 18.19 17.85 -9.75
C GLY A 75 17.40 18.19 -8.48
N SER A 76 16.11 18.51 -8.64
CA SER A 76 15.16 18.55 -7.52
C SER A 76 14.51 17.18 -7.34
N THR A 77 14.71 16.55 -6.19
CA THR A 77 14.03 15.30 -5.83
C THR A 77 12.95 15.59 -4.79
N GLN A 78 11.79 14.94 -4.93
CA GLN A 78 10.71 14.96 -3.93
C GLN A 78 10.48 13.54 -3.40
N PRO A 79 11.37 12.99 -2.53
CA PRO A 79 11.14 11.70 -1.92
C PRO A 79 9.82 11.65 -1.13
N VAL A 80 9.07 10.59 -1.40
CA VAL A 80 7.86 10.20 -0.70
C VAL A 80 8.13 8.87 -0.01
N GLN A 81 8.09 8.87 1.32
CA GLN A 81 8.36 7.69 2.13
C GLN A 81 7.06 6.97 2.46
N SER A 82 6.84 5.75 1.95
CA SER A 82 5.67 4.93 2.30
C SER A 82 5.88 4.04 3.53
N VAL A 83 4.78 3.64 4.17
CA VAL A 83 4.75 2.68 5.28
C VAL A 83 4.96 1.26 4.76
N ARG A 84 5.71 0.44 5.50
CA ARG A 84 6.08 -0.93 5.08
C ARG A 84 5.20 -2.03 5.68
N HIS A 85 4.13 -1.68 6.39
CA HIS A 85 3.29 -2.66 7.07
C HIS A 85 2.12 -3.08 6.17
N VAL A 86 1.74 -4.37 6.18
CA VAL A 86 0.73 -4.94 5.28
C VAL A 86 -0.65 -4.29 5.44
N ASP A 87 -1.00 -4.01 6.68
CA ASP A 87 -2.20 -3.29 7.06
C ASP A 87 -2.36 -1.92 6.37
N PHE A 88 -1.26 -1.30 5.91
CA PHE A 88 -1.21 0.00 5.24
C PHE A 88 -0.82 -0.11 3.76
N THR A 89 -1.11 -1.25 3.12
CA THR A 89 -0.87 -1.48 1.68
C THR A 89 -1.47 -0.40 0.79
N ILE A 90 -2.61 0.19 1.19
CA ILE A 90 -3.23 1.31 0.47
C ILE A 90 -2.37 2.57 0.47
N GLU A 91 -1.56 2.83 1.50
CA GLU A 91 -0.64 3.96 1.50
C GLU A 91 0.46 3.79 0.47
N VAL A 92 0.92 2.55 0.28
CA VAL A 92 1.91 2.21 -0.75
C VAL A 92 1.30 2.33 -2.14
N GLU A 93 0.09 1.80 -2.37
CA GLU A 93 -0.66 1.98 -3.63
C GLU A 93 -0.81 3.47 -3.97
N ARG A 94 -1.17 4.30 -2.97
CA ARG A 94 -1.32 5.75 -3.14
C ARG A 94 -0.03 6.45 -3.51
N ALA A 95 1.06 6.12 -2.83
CA ALA A 95 2.36 6.68 -3.15
C ALA A 95 2.81 6.26 -4.55
N LEU A 96 2.73 4.97 -4.88
CA LEU A 96 3.20 4.45 -6.18
C LEU A 96 2.42 4.99 -7.37
N ARG A 97 1.11 5.25 -7.23
CA ARG A 97 0.30 5.86 -8.31
C ARG A 97 0.78 7.26 -8.70
N VAL A 98 1.38 7.95 -7.74
CA VAL A 98 1.74 9.37 -7.81
C VAL A 98 3.23 9.56 -8.02
N LEU A 99 4.04 8.51 -7.99
CA LEU A 99 5.49 8.60 -8.16
C LEU A 99 5.91 8.16 -9.55
N ASP A 100 6.93 8.83 -10.07
CA ASP A 100 7.55 8.51 -11.37
C ASP A 100 8.68 7.49 -11.26
N GLY A 101 9.21 7.30 -10.04
CA GLY A 101 10.25 6.33 -9.77
C GLY A 101 10.26 5.92 -8.31
N ALA A 102 10.78 4.72 -8.04
CA ALA A 102 10.82 4.18 -6.69
C ALA A 102 12.19 3.58 -6.33
N VAL A 103 12.51 3.61 -5.04
CA VAL A 103 13.69 2.91 -4.49
C VAL A 103 13.21 1.73 -3.64
N LEU A 104 13.41 0.52 -4.16
CA LEU A 104 13.09 -0.73 -3.47
C LEU A 104 14.21 -1.09 -2.50
N VAL A 105 14.03 -0.82 -1.21
CA VAL A 105 15.03 -1.16 -0.20
C VAL A 105 14.82 -2.57 0.33
N LEU A 106 15.84 -3.41 0.23
CA LEU A 106 15.87 -4.78 0.72
C LEU A 106 16.83 -4.96 1.90
N CYS A 107 16.61 -5.97 2.71
CA CYS A 107 17.49 -6.35 3.80
C CYS A 107 18.56 -7.31 3.29
N ALA A 108 19.85 -7.04 3.56
CA ALA A 108 20.96 -7.91 3.19
C ALA A 108 20.90 -9.32 3.82
N VAL A 109 20.18 -9.48 4.93
CA VAL A 109 20.03 -10.76 5.65
C VAL A 109 18.77 -11.50 5.20
N SER A 110 17.62 -10.81 5.25
CA SER A 110 16.30 -11.41 5.02
C SER A 110 15.96 -11.58 3.53
N GLY A 111 16.61 -10.83 2.64
CA GLY A 111 16.36 -10.87 1.21
C GLY A 111 14.93 -10.43 0.81
N VAL A 112 14.34 -11.15 -0.14
CA VAL A 112 13.01 -10.87 -0.69
C VAL A 112 11.95 -11.59 0.16
N GLN A 113 11.08 -10.81 0.79
CA GLN A 113 9.94 -11.26 1.62
C GLN A 113 8.61 -11.09 0.85
N SER A 114 7.51 -11.69 1.31
CA SER A 114 6.14 -11.53 0.76
C SER A 114 5.77 -10.08 0.53
N GLN A 115 6.04 -9.21 1.51
CA GLN A 115 5.79 -7.77 1.40
C GLN A 115 6.51 -7.16 0.20
N THR A 116 7.78 -7.53 -0.03
CA THR A 116 8.55 -7.08 -1.19
C THR A 116 7.89 -7.54 -2.50
N ILE A 117 7.39 -8.78 -2.56
CA ILE A 117 6.71 -9.32 -3.75
C ILE A 117 5.40 -8.55 -4.00
N THR A 118 4.64 -8.25 -2.95
CA THR A 118 3.42 -7.47 -3.07
C THR A 118 3.73 -6.05 -3.55
N VAL A 119 4.71 -5.37 -2.98
CA VAL A 119 5.15 -4.04 -3.46
C VAL A 119 5.64 -4.10 -4.91
N ASP A 120 6.37 -5.16 -5.30
CA ASP A 120 6.81 -5.37 -6.68
C ASP A 120 5.63 -5.50 -7.66
N ARG A 121 4.58 -6.25 -7.28
CA ARG A 121 3.33 -6.37 -8.05
C ARG A 121 2.63 -5.02 -8.18
N GLN A 122 2.58 -4.23 -7.12
CA GLN A 122 2.01 -2.88 -7.14
C GLN A 122 2.78 -1.95 -8.08
N MET A 123 4.12 -1.97 -7.98
CA MET A 123 4.97 -1.19 -8.88
C MET A 123 4.83 -1.64 -10.34
N LYS A 124 4.69 -2.95 -10.61
CA LYS A 124 4.41 -3.48 -11.95
C LYS A 124 3.05 -3.04 -12.48
N ARG A 125 2.01 -2.98 -11.64
CA ARG A 125 0.67 -2.50 -12.02
C ARG A 125 0.69 -1.07 -12.54
N TYR A 126 1.48 -0.19 -11.93
CA TYR A 126 1.61 1.21 -12.33
C TYR A 126 2.82 1.48 -13.24
N ASN A 127 3.53 0.45 -13.69
CA ASN A 127 4.74 0.56 -14.51
C ASN A 127 5.76 1.57 -13.94
N VAL A 128 6.02 1.53 -12.63
CA VAL A 128 6.97 2.46 -11.98
C VAL A 128 8.40 1.93 -12.08
N PRO A 129 9.32 2.67 -12.74
CA PRO A 129 10.76 2.41 -12.74
C PRO A 129 11.33 2.35 -11.34
N ARG A 130 12.24 1.40 -11.10
CA ARG A 130 12.75 1.16 -9.76
C ARG A 130 14.24 0.87 -9.70
N ILE A 131 14.88 1.39 -8.67
CA ILE A 131 16.25 1.06 -8.27
C ILE A 131 16.19 0.20 -7.01
N CYS A 132 16.97 -0.86 -6.93
CA CYS A 132 17.06 -1.66 -5.73
C CYS A 132 18.21 -1.19 -4.83
N PHE A 133 17.99 -1.09 -3.53
CA PHE A 133 19.02 -0.78 -2.55
C PHE A 133 19.08 -1.86 -1.48
N ILE A 134 20.17 -2.62 -1.45
CA ILE A 134 20.45 -3.61 -0.40
C ILE A 134 21.01 -2.88 0.81
N ASN A 135 20.19 -2.78 1.86
CA ASN A 135 20.50 -2.10 3.10
C ASN A 135 20.86 -3.10 4.21
N LYS A 136 21.41 -2.58 5.31
CA LYS A 136 21.83 -3.34 6.50
C LYS A 136 23.00 -4.30 6.23
N MET A 137 23.92 -3.90 5.35
CA MET A 137 25.18 -4.61 5.07
C MET A 137 26.08 -4.78 6.31
N ASP A 138 25.78 -4.06 7.39
CA ASP A 138 26.45 -4.12 8.68
C ASP A 138 26.00 -5.25 9.61
N ARG A 139 24.93 -5.98 9.27
CA ARG A 139 24.43 -7.08 10.10
C ARG A 139 25.20 -8.37 9.85
N ALA A 140 25.32 -9.19 10.90
CA ALA A 140 25.82 -10.55 10.81
C ALA A 140 24.99 -11.38 9.81
N GLY A 141 25.66 -12.16 8.96
CA GLY A 141 25.03 -12.95 7.89
C GLY A 141 24.57 -12.14 6.68
N ALA A 142 25.07 -10.90 6.51
CA ALA A 142 24.75 -10.08 5.34
C ALA A 142 25.36 -10.69 4.06
N ASN A 143 24.50 -11.13 3.15
CA ASN A 143 24.91 -11.68 1.86
C ASN A 143 24.16 -10.99 0.72
N PRO A 144 24.77 -9.99 0.05
CA PRO A 144 24.10 -9.23 -1.00
C PRO A 144 23.87 -10.05 -2.27
N TRP A 145 24.73 -11.01 -2.56
CA TRP A 145 24.64 -11.86 -3.75
C TRP A 145 23.41 -12.77 -3.67
N LYS A 146 23.13 -13.33 -2.49
CA LYS A 146 21.88 -14.06 -2.23
C LYS A 146 20.65 -13.21 -2.53
N VAL A 147 20.68 -11.92 -2.20
CA VAL A 147 19.56 -11.00 -2.47
C VAL A 147 19.41 -10.71 -3.96
N VAL A 148 20.51 -10.53 -4.69
CA VAL A 148 20.49 -10.36 -6.16
C VAL A 148 19.91 -11.60 -6.85
N ASP A 149 20.33 -12.79 -6.42
CA ASP A 149 19.76 -14.05 -6.96
C ASP A 149 18.29 -14.22 -6.59
N ALA A 150 17.89 -13.83 -5.38
CA ALA A 150 16.50 -13.85 -4.95
C ALA A 150 15.64 -12.88 -5.78
N LEU A 151 16.15 -11.70 -6.15
CA LEU A 151 15.48 -10.78 -7.07
C LEU A 151 15.22 -11.45 -8.42
N ARG A 152 16.25 -12.09 -9.01
CA ARG A 152 16.13 -12.77 -10.30
C ARG A 152 15.14 -13.94 -10.25
N LYS A 153 15.25 -14.82 -9.24
CA LYS A 153 14.43 -16.02 -9.13
C LYS A 153 13.00 -15.75 -8.68
N LYS A 154 12.81 -14.94 -7.62
CA LYS A 154 11.50 -14.71 -7.00
C LYS A 154 10.69 -13.62 -7.71
N LEU A 155 11.32 -12.52 -8.15
CA LEU A 155 10.62 -11.43 -8.86
C LEU A 155 10.63 -11.57 -10.38
N LYS A 156 11.44 -12.50 -10.93
CA LYS A 156 11.60 -12.74 -12.38
C LYS A 156 11.98 -11.47 -13.14
N MET A 157 12.99 -10.75 -12.63
CA MET A 157 13.47 -9.50 -13.23
C MET A 157 14.97 -9.57 -13.48
N HIS A 158 15.42 -8.95 -14.57
CA HIS A 158 16.83 -8.79 -14.88
C HIS A 158 17.40 -7.73 -13.92
N ALA A 159 18.11 -8.20 -12.89
CA ALA A 159 18.74 -7.37 -11.89
C ALA A 159 20.24 -7.62 -11.90
N ALA A 160 21.06 -6.58 -11.86
CA ALA A 160 22.50 -6.72 -11.72
C ALA A 160 23.07 -5.64 -10.77
N ALA A 161 24.16 -6.01 -10.09
CA ALA A 161 24.83 -5.12 -9.17
C ALA A 161 25.61 -4.05 -9.92
N LEU A 162 25.38 -2.78 -9.58
CA LEU A 162 26.24 -1.67 -10.01
C LEU A 162 27.44 -1.47 -9.07
N GLN A 163 27.36 -2.08 -7.88
CA GLN A 163 28.33 -1.89 -6.81
C GLN A 163 28.76 -3.21 -6.19
N ILE A 164 29.99 -3.24 -5.72
CA ILE A 164 30.54 -4.33 -4.91
C ILE A 164 30.86 -3.81 -3.52
N PRO A 165 30.41 -4.48 -2.44
CA PRO A 165 30.76 -4.07 -1.09
C PRO A 165 32.19 -4.49 -0.74
N MET A 166 32.94 -3.57 -0.13
CA MET A 166 34.26 -3.86 0.43
C MET A 166 34.10 -4.35 1.87
N GLY A 167 34.17 -5.68 2.03
CA GLY A 167 33.89 -6.38 3.27
C GLY A 167 32.39 -6.55 3.56
N ALA A 168 32.08 -7.22 4.66
CA ALA A 168 30.72 -7.42 5.15
C ALA A 168 30.67 -7.15 6.66
N GLU A 169 29.46 -6.97 7.19
CA GLU A 169 29.20 -6.86 8.63
C GLU A 169 29.95 -5.67 9.27
N ASP A 170 30.76 -5.93 10.30
CA ASP A 170 31.58 -4.92 10.95
C ASP A 170 32.78 -4.46 10.10
N ASN A 171 33.22 -5.30 9.16
CA ASN A 171 34.30 -4.99 8.24
C ASN A 171 33.84 -4.23 6.99
N PHE A 172 32.56 -3.84 6.91
CA PHE A 172 32.05 -3.06 5.78
C PHE A 172 32.66 -1.65 5.74
N LYS A 173 33.63 -1.45 4.85
CA LYS A 173 34.44 -0.21 4.75
C LYS A 173 33.87 0.78 3.74
N GLY A 174 33.37 0.30 2.59
CA GLY A 174 32.85 1.13 1.50
C GLY A 174 32.31 0.29 0.35
N VAL A 175 32.16 0.90 -0.82
CA VAL A 175 31.63 0.25 -2.03
C VAL A 175 32.52 0.55 -3.24
N ILE A 176 32.66 -0.39 -4.17
CA ILE A 176 33.32 -0.21 -5.47
C ILE A 176 32.24 0.05 -6.51
N ASP A 177 32.38 1.13 -7.26
CA ASP A 177 31.51 1.50 -8.38
C ASP A 177 32.03 0.85 -9.67
N LEU A 178 31.22 -0.03 -10.28
CA LEU A 178 31.59 -0.77 -11.49
C LEU A 178 31.54 0.06 -12.77
N LEU A 179 30.85 1.20 -12.76
CA LEU A 179 30.72 2.09 -13.91
C LEU A 179 31.88 3.07 -13.95
N LYS A 180 32.13 3.76 -12.84
CA LYS A 180 33.25 4.71 -12.71
C LYS A 180 34.60 4.01 -12.54
N TRP A 181 34.58 2.71 -12.22
CA TRP A 181 35.76 1.89 -11.97
C TRP A 181 36.64 2.41 -10.82
N LYS A 182 35.98 2.77 -9.71
CA LYS A 182 36.64 3.38 -8.53
C LYS A 182 36.12 2.78 -7.22
N ALA A 183 36.99 2.66 -6.23
CA ALA A 183 36.62 2.35 -4.86
C ALA A 183 36.19 3.63 -4.14
N VAL A 184 35.04 3.56 -3.47
CA VAL A 184 34.45 4.69 -2.75
C VAL A 184 34.47 4.39 -1.25
N TYR A 185 35.22 5.20 -0.52
CA TYR A 185 35.31 5.18 0.94
C TYR A 185 34.49 6.34 1.53
N PHE A 186 33.91 6.09 2.70
CA PHE A 186 33.09 7.06 3.42
C PHE A 186 33.78 7.44 4.72
N GLU A 187 34.29 8.66 4.77
CA GLU A 187 35.00 9.22 5.92
C GLU A 187 34.23 10.40 6.54
N GLY A 188 34.57 10.73 7.79
CA GLY A 188 33.97 11.84 8.55
C GLY A 188 32.72 11.46 9.34
N ALA A 189 32.25 12.40 10.16
CA ALA A 189 30.97 12.26 10.87
C ALA A 189 29.84 12.21 9.83
N ASP A 190 29.10 11.12 9.80
CA ASP A 190 27.97 10.87 8.89
C ASP A 190 28.31 10.69 7.40
N GLY A 191 29.56 10.32 7.07
CA GLY A 191 29.95 9.95 5.70
C GLY A 191 29.97 11.14 4.72
N VAL A 192 30.14 12.37 5.22
CA VAL A 192 30.14 13.59 4.41
C VAL A 192 31.33 13.65 3.44
N ASN A 193 32.48 13.09 3.83
CA ASN A 193 33.65 13.06 2.96
C ASN A 193 33.67 11.74 2.20
N VAL A 194 33.31 11.82 0.92
CA VAL A 194 33.40 10.70 -0.02
C VAL A 194 34.79 10.73 -0.66
N VAL A 195 35.60 9.70 -0.38
CA VAL A 195 36.96 9.57 -0.93
C VAL A 195 36.95 8.51 -2.01
N GLU A 196 37.26 8.91 -3.24
CA GLU A 196 37.45 8.00 -4.36
C GLU A 196 38.92 7.56 -4.43
N ALA A 197 39.15 6.26 -4.56
CA ALA A 197 40.47 5.64 -4.70
C ALA A 197 40.45 4.54 -5.77
N GLU A 198 41.63 4.00 -6.09
CA GLU A 198 41.75 2.83 -6.97
C GLU A 198 41.22 1.56 -6.29
N ILE A 199 40.80 0.59 -7.11
CA ILE A 199 40.22 -0.67 -6.64
C ILE A 199 41.34 -1.51 -6.00
N PRO A 200 41.18 -1.99 -4.76
CA PRO A 200 42.17 -2.86 -4.13
C PRO A 200 42.34 -4.17 -4.90
N GLU A 201 43.57 -4.70 -4.97
CA GLU A 201 43.90 -5.90 -5.75
C GLU A 201 43.03 -7.12 -5.39
N GLU A 202 42.69 -7.27 -4.11
CA GLU A 202 41.83 -8.35 -3.59
C GLU A 202 40.44 -8.40 -4.25
N PHE A 203 39.93 -7.25 -4.73
CA PHE A 203 38.59 -7.15 -5.31
C PHE A 203 38.59 -7.02 -6.84
N LEU A 204 39.77 -6.95 -7.49
CA LEU A 204 39.85 -6.75 -8.95
C LEU A 204 39.25 -7.91 -9.75
N GLU A 205 39.53 -9.15 -9.36
CA GLU A 205 38.97 -10.34 -10.03
C GLU A 205 37.44 -10.39 -9.93
N LEU A 206 36.93 -10.12 -8.73
CA LEU A 206 35.49 -10.04 -8.48
C LEU A 206 34.85 -8.87 -9.26
N ALA A 207 35.50 -7.72 -9.32
CA ALA A 207 35.04 -6.55 -10.07
C ALA A 207 34.94 -6.82 -11.57
N ASN A 208 35.96 -7.47 -12.16
CA ASN A 208 35.91 -7.87 -13.57
C ASN A 208 34.78 -8.85 -13.85
N THR A 209 34.61 -9.86 -12.98
CA THR A 209 33.54 -10.86 -13.12
C THR A 209 32.16 -10.22 -13.06
N LYS A 210 31.93 -9.32 -12.08
CA LYS A 210 30.65 -8.65 -11.91
C LYS A 210 30.37 -7.58 -12.96
N ARG A 211 31.40 -6.93 -13.51
CA ARG A 211 31.24 -6.03 -14.66
C ARG A 211 30.83 -6.79 -15.91
N ALA A 212 31.42 -7.96 -16.15
CA ALA A 212 31.02 -8.84 -17.25
C ALA A 212 29.58 -9.33 -17.10
N GLU A 213 29.20 -9.78 -15.89
CA GLU A 213 27.82 -10.18 -15.56
C GLU A 213 26.81 -9.02 -15.74
N LEU A 214 27.19 -7.79 -15.37
CA LEU A 214 26.37 -6.60 -15.62
C LEU A 214 26.16 -6.36 -17.11
N PHE A 215 27.22 -6.51 -17.92
CA PHE A 215 27.13 -6.32 -19.37
C PHE A 215 26.26 -7.41 -20.03
N GLU A 216 26.45 -8.67 -19.65
CA GLU A 216 25.64 -9.80 -20.13
C GLU A 216 24.15 -9.57 -19.87
N HIS A 217 23.76 -9.21 -18.64
CA HIS A 217 22.36 -8.95 -18.32
C HIS A 217 21.79 -7.69 -18.99
N LEU A 218 22.61 -6.68 -19.28
CA LEU A 218 22.17 -5.52 -20.05
C LEU A 218 21.96 -5.87 -21.53
N ALA A 219 22.81 -6.73 -22.10
CA ALA A 219 22.71 -7.19 -23.48
C ALA A 219 21.45 -8.02 -23.76
N GLU A 220 20.88 -8.68 -22.74
CA GLU A 220 19.58 -9.37 -22.84
C GLU A 220 18.40 -8.39 -23.00
N VAL A 221 18.56 -7.14 -22.56
CA VAL A 221 17.45 -6.19 -22.36
C VAL A 221 17.50 -5.01 -23.33
N ASP A 222 18.71 -4.55 -23.65
CA ASP A 222 18.98 -3.38 -24.47
C ASP A 222 19.59 -3.78 -25.81
N GLU A 223 18.95 -3.38 -26.92
CA GLU A 223 19.35 -3.75 -28.28
C GLU A 223 20.78 -3.29 -28.61
N THR A 224 21.15 -2.07 -28.21
CA THR A 224 22.49 -1.55 -28.53
C THR A 224 23.60 -2.25 -27.77
N MET A 225 23.33 -2.68 -26.53
CA MET A 225 24.27 -3.50 -25.77
C MET A 225 24.32 -4.94 -26.31
N SER A 226 23.20 -5.46 -26.81
CA SER A 226 23.12 -6.76 -27.47
C SER A 226 24.05 -6.83 -28.69
N ASP A 227 24.00 -5.82 -29.55
CA ASP A 227 24.85 -5.73 -30.74
C ASP A 227 26.35 -5.69 -30.35
N MET A 228 26.72 -4.87 -29.37
CA MET A 228 28.10 -4.79 -28.88
C MET A 228 28.58 -6.12 -28.28
N PHE A 229 27.70 -6.82 -27.56
CA PHE A 229 28.02 -8.12 -26.97
C PHE A 229 28.28 -9.18 -28.06
N ILE A 230 27.46 -9.20 -29.12
CA ILE A 230 27.63 -10.10 -30.27
C ILE A 230 28.93 -9.82 -31.03
N MET A 231 29.34 -8.54 -31.11
CA MET A 231 30.58 -8.11 -31.75
C MET A 231 31.82 -8.26 -30.85
N GLU A 232 31.67 -8.78 -29.62
CA GLU A 232 32.73 -8.86 -28.61
C GLU A 232 33.40 -7.51 -28.29
N GLU A 233 32.65 -6.40 -28.44
CA GLU A 233 33.12 -5.05 -28.14
C GLU A 233 32.92 -4.71 -26.66
N THR A 234 33.90 -4.03 -26.06
CA THR A 234 33.79 -3.58 -24.66
C THR A 234 33.13 -2.19 -24.60
N PRO A 235 31.98 -2.05 -23.92
CA PRO A 235 31.29 -0.78 -23.88
C PRO A 235 32.02 0.22 -22.98
N THR A 236 31.96 1.49 -23.37
CA THR A 236 32.46 2.59 -22.53
C THR A 236 31.55 2.82 -21.32
N SER A 237 32.07 3.45 -20.26
CA SER A 237 31.28 3.75 -19.05
C SER A 237 30.07 4.63 -19.33
N GLU A 238 30.15 5.53 -20.32
CA GLU A 238 29.04 6.41 -20.72
C GLU A 238 27.94 5.61 -21.43
N GLN A 239 28.30 4.76 -22.39
CA GLN A 239 27.36 3.87 -23.08
C GLN A 239 26.65 2.92 -22.11
N LEU A 240 27.38 2.37 -21.13
CA LEU A 240 26.77 1.56 -20.07
C LEU A 240 25.75 2.36 -19.23
N ALA A 241 26.09 3.59 -18.85
CA ALA A 241 25.19 4.43 -18.05
C ALA A 241 23.91 4.80 -18.82
N GLU A 242 24.02 5.12 -20.12
CA GLU A 242 22.87 5.40 -20.99
C GLU A 242 22.00 4.15 -21.21
N ALA A 243 22.61 2.99 -21.41
CA ALA A 243 21.90 1.73 -21.52
C ALA A 243 21.14 1.38 -20.23
N ILE A 244 21.79 1.53 -19.07
CA ILE A 244 21.14 1.33 -17.76
C ILE A 244 19.94 2.27 -17.61
N ARG A 245 20.09 3.56 -17.96
CA ARG A 245 18.98 4.53 -17.88
C ARG A 245 17.80 4.12 -18.76
N ARG A 246 18.04 3.82 -20.05
CA ARG A 246 16.98 3.39 -20.97
C ARG A 246 16.28 2.11 -20.49
N ALA A 247 17.05 1.11 -20.08
CA ALA A 247 16.51 -0.16 -19.61
C ALA A 247 15.74 -0.04 -18.29
N THR A 248 16.16 0.89 -17.40
CA THR A 248 15.50 1.18 -16.12
C THR A 248 14.17 1.90 -16.36
N ILE A 249 14.13 2.93 -17.22
CA ILE A 249 12.90 3.66 -17.57
C ILE A 249 11.90 2.72 -18.26
N ALA A 250 12.37 1.82 -19.11
CA ALA A 250 11.53 0.80 -19.75
C ALA A 250 11.05 -0.32 -18.80
N ASN A 251 11.38 -0.28 -17.51
CA ASN A 251 11.05 -1.31 -16.50
C ASN A 251 11.58 -2.72 -16.81
N LYS A 252 12.59 -2.86 -17.68
CA LYS A 252 13.12 -4.17 -18.06
C LYS A 252 14.34 -4.58 -17.23
N PHE A 253 15.09 -3.60 -16.71
CA PHE A 253 16.29 -3.82 -15.91
C PHE A 253 16.18 -3.10 -14.55
N ILE A 254 16.71 -3.73 -13.50
CA ILE A 254 16.81 -3.12 -12.16
C ILE A 254 18.29 -2.96 -11.77
N PRO A 255 18.78 -1.72 -11.63
CA PRO A 255 20.09 -1.48 -11.04
C PRO A 255 20.07 -1.75 -9.53
N VAL A 256 21.02 -2.56 -9.05
CA VAL A 256 21.16 -2.89 -7.63
C VAL A 256 22.33 -2.16 -7.00
N MET A 257 22.03 -1.34 -6.01
CA MET A 257 22.95 -0.57 -5.17
C MET A 257 23.06 -1.20 -3.79
N MET A 258 24.15 -0.95 -3.06
CA MET A 258 24.39 -1.58 -1.75
C MET A 258 24.88 -0.57 -0.71
N GLY A 259 24.53 -0.76 0.55
CA GLY A 259 25.01 0.11 1.62
C GLY A 259 24.48 -0.21 3.03
N SER A 260 24.85 0.64 3.98
CA SER A 260 24.33 0.63 5.34
C SER A 260 23.89 2.04 5.73
N ALA A 261 22.57 2.20 5.87
CA ALA A 261 21.99 3.46 6.34
C ALA A 261 22.30 3.75 7.82
N ILE A 262 22.59 2.73 8.64
CA ILE A 262 22.93 2.92 10.07
C ILE A 262 24.35 3.45 10.21
N LYS A 263 25.29 2.90 9.44
CA LYS A 263 26.70 3.35 9.44
C LYS A 263 26.94 4.53 8.49
N ASN A 264 25.90 5.09 7.87
CA ASN A 264 25.96 6.20 6.90
C ASN A 264 26.90 5.95 5.72
N LYS A 265 26.91 4.72 5.17
CA LYS A 265 27.75 4.33 4.04
C LYS A 265 26.91 3.88 2.85
N GLY A 266 27.21 4.38 1.65
CA GLY A 266 26.53 3.98 0.41
C GLY A 266 25.21 4.70 0.13
N VAL A 267 24.84 5.72 0.91
CA VAL A 267 23.62 6.52 0.67
C VAL A 267 23.84 7.57 -0.43
N GLN A 268 25.03 8.16 -0.49
CA GLN A 268 25.40 9.20 -1.46
C GLN A 268 25.39 8.64 -2.89
N PRO A 269 26.04 7.49 -3.20
CA PRO A 269 25.96 6.90 -4.53
C PRO A 269 24.55 6.49 -4.93
N LEU A 270 23.70 6.11 -3.97
CA LEU A 270 22.29 5.84 -4.22
C LEU A 270 21.55 7.10 -4.69
N LEU A 271 21.81 8.26 -4.08
CA LEU A 271 21.21 9.53 -4.50
C LEU A 271 21.69 9.96 -5.90
N ASP A 272 22.96 9.73 -6.20
CA ASP A 272 23.50 9.96 -7.55
C ASP A 272 22.82 9.04 -8.57
N ALA A 273 22.65 7.75 -8.24
CA ALA A 273 21.95 6.80 -9.09
C ALA A 273 20.46 7.14 -9.29
N VAL A 274 19.78 7.67 -8.26
CA VAL A 274 18.41 8.19 -8.38
C VAL A 274 18.35 9.31 -9.41
N CYS A 275 19.27 10.26 -9.38
CA CYS A 275 19.28 11.36 -10.34
C CYS A 275 19.68 10.89 -11.75
N ALA A 276 20.55 9.89 -11.86
CA ALA A 276 21.08 9.41 -13.14
C ALA A 276 20.14 8.44 -13.88
N TYR A 277 19.47 7.53 -13.16
CA TYR A 277 18.76 6.40 -13.78
C TYR A 277 17.24 6.43 -13.64
N LEU A 278 16.67 7.19 -12.69
CA LEU A 278 15.22 7.35 -12.61
C LEU A 278 14.73 8.42 -13.59
N PRO A 279 13.47 8.32 -14.05
CA PRO A 279 12.91 9.25 -15.02
C PRO A 279 12.64 10.61 -14.40
N ASN A 280 12.57 11.63 -15.26
CA ASN A 280 11.96 12.90 -14.91
C ASN A 280 10.44 12.88 -15.21
N PRO A 281 9.64 13.83 -14.66
CA PRO A 281 8.19 13.86 -14.89
C PRO A 281 7.75 14.07 -16.35
N SER A 282 8.66 14.47 -17.24
CA SER A 282 8.38 14.61 -18.69
C SER A 282 8.61 13.33 -19.47
N GLU A 283 9.39 12.38 -18.94
CA GLU A 283 9.69 11.08 -19.58
C GLU A 283 8.63 10.02 -19.24
N VAL A 284 7.79 10.25 -18.23
CA VAL A 284 6.73 9.32 -17.82
C VAL A 284 5.42 9.62 -18.54
N GLU A 285 4.89 8.62 -19.24
CA GLU A 285 3.57 8.71 -19.86
C GLU A 285 2.47 8.55 -18.81
N ASN A 286 1.65 9.59 -18.64
CA ASN A 286 0.51 9.58 -17.74
C ASN A 286 -0.80 9.54 -18.52
N VAL A 287 -1.71 8.64 -18.13
CA VAL A 287 -3.00 8.46 -18.81
C VAL A 287 -4.15 8.88 -17.89
N ALA A 288 -5.08 9.66 -18.46
CA ALA A 288 -6.37 10.02 -17.88
C ALA A 288 -7.53 9.41 -18.69
N LEU A 289 -8.74 9.43 -18.13
CA LEU A 289 -9.97 8.97 -18.76
C LEU A 289 -10.89 10.17 -19.01
N ASP A 290 -11.40 10.30 -20.23
CA ASP A 290 -12.34 11.36 -20.59
C ASP A 290 -13.79 10.92 -20.34
N ILE A 291 -14.44 11.53 -19.36
CA ILE A 291 -15.83 11.20 -18.98
C ILE A 291 -16.81 11.54 -20.10
N LYS A 292 -16.53 12.56 -20.93
CA LYS A 292 -17.43 12.94 -22.03
C LYS A 292 -17.44 11.92 -23.15
N ASN A 293 -16.33 11.21 -23.34
CA ASN A 293 -16.10 10.29 -24.44
C ASN A 293 -16.00 8.85 -23.94
N GLU A 294 -17.00 8.40 -23.18
CA GLU A 294 -17.11 7.00 -22.71
C GLU A 294 -15.83 6.46 -22.03
N GLU A 295 -15.15 7.29 -21.23
CA GLU A 295 -13.90 6.94 -20.53
C GLU A 295 -12.74 6.58 -21.49
N ALA A 296 -12.70 7.19 -22.68
CA ALA A 296 -11.57 7.07 -23.60
C ALA A 296 -10.25 7.48 -22.92
N LYS A 297 -9.19 6.68 -23.14
CA LYS A 297 -7.85 6.92 -22.60
C LYS A 297 -7.19 8.09 -23.33
N VAL A 298 -6.79 9.12 -22.59
CA VAL A 298 -6.09 10.31 -23.08
C VAL A 298 -4.73 10.40 -22.39
N THR A 299 -3.67 10.52 -23.18
CA THR A 299 -2.32 10.77 -22.65
C THR A 299 -2.18 12.25 -22.29
N LEU A 300 -1.75 12.51 -21.06
CA LEU A 300 -1.49 13.86 -20.55
C LEU A 300 -0.10 14.32 -20.98
N SER A 301 0.01 15.57 -21.40
CA SER A 301 1.30 16.24 -21.62
C SER A 301 1.72 17.01 -20.37
N SER A 302 3.01 16.94 -20.03
CA SER A 302 3.58 17.70 -18.90
C SER A 302 3.84 19.18 -19.25
N GLY A 303 2.98 19.80 -20.07
CA GLY A 303 3.11 21.19 -20.52
C GLY A 303 2.55 22.19 -19.51
N GLU A 304 3.27 23.29 -19.29
CA GLU A 304 2.86 24.35 -18.35
C GLU A 304 1.63 25.16 -18.83
N ASN A 305 1.49 25.31 -20.16
CA ASN A 305 0.42 26.09 -20.79
C ASN A 305 -0.84 25.28 -21.07
N ASP A 306 -0.79 23.98 -20.82
CA ASP A 306 -1.92 23.10 -21.03
C ASP A 306 -2.97 23.26 -19.90
N PRO A 307 -4.21 22.79 -20.10
CA PRO A 307 -5.23 22.94 -19.08
C PRO A 307 -4.93 22.08 -17.84
N PHE A 308 -5.28 22.60 -16.66
CA PHE A 308 -4.87 22.02 -15.39
C PHE A 308 -5.50 20.64 -15.14
N VAL A 309 -4.66 19.67 -14.75
CA VAL A 309 -5.08 18.36 -14.23
C VAL A 309 -4.23 18.00 -13.01
N GLY A 310 -4.88 17.79 -11.87
CA GLY A 310 -4.23 17.42 -10.61
C GLY A 310 -4.98 16.30 -9.87
N LEU A 311 -4.24 15.43 -9.19
CA LEU A 311 -4.78 14.30 -8.42
C LEU A 311 -4.50 14.51 -6.93
N ALA A 312 -5.56 14.54 -6.11
CA ALA A 312 -5.41 14.49 -4.66
C ALA A 312 -5.18 13.04 -4.20
N PHE A 313 -4.12 12.79 -3.45
CA PHE A 313 -3.73 11.42 -3.09
C PHE A 313 -3.45 11.18 -1.61
N LYS A 314 -3.26 12.25 -0.83
CA LYS A 314 -3.12 12.14 0.63
C LYS A 314 -3.86 13.29 1.29
N LEU A 315 -4.58 12.98 2.36
CA LEU A 315 -5.26 13.94 3.20
C LEU A 315 -4.64 13.89 4.59
N GLU A 316 -4.37 15.04 5.17
CA GLU A 316 -3.79 15.15 6.52
C GLU A 316 -4.46 16.33 7.23
N GLU A 317 -4.97 16.14 8.44
CA GLU A 317 -5.46 17.29 9.23
C GLU A 317 -4.37 17.70 10.21
N GLY A 318 -3.81 18.88 9.96
CA GLY A 318 -2.92 19.53 10.89
C GLY A 318 -3.68 20.39 11.88
N ARG A 319 -2.95 21.04 12.78
CA ARG A 319 -3.50 22.05 13.72
C ARG A 319 -4.18 23.23 13.01
N PHE A 320 -3.82 23.47 11.76
CA PHE A 320 -4.29 24.60 10.94
C PHE A 320 -5.40 24.23 9.95
N GLY A 321 -5.96 23.02 10.07
CA GLY A 321 -7.01 22.50 9.20
C GLY A 321 -6.55 21.36 8.30
N GLN A 322 -7.42 20.97 7.37
CA GLN A 322 -7.16 19.90 6.40
C GLN A 322 -6.18 20.37 5.32
N LEU A 323 -5.04 19.67 5.23
CA LEU A 323 -4.11 19.69 4.12
C LEU A 323 -4.46 18.57 3.14
N THR A 324 -4.57 18.94 1.87
CA THR A 324 -4.75 18.02 0.76
C THR A 324 -3.49 18.02 -0.07
N TYR A 325 -2.82 16.87 -0.15
CA TYR A 325 -1.67 16.66 -1.01
C TYR A 325 -2.13 16.31 -2.41
N MET A 326 -1.58 17.02 -3.38
CA MET A 326 -1.93 16.91 -4.78
C MET A 326 -0.68 16.84 -5.64
N ARG A 327 -0.69 15.93 -6.61
CA ARG A 327 0.27 15.94 -7.72
C ARG A 327 -0.34 16.63 -8.92
N VAL A 328 0.39 17.57 -9.50
CA VAL A 328 0.02 18.22 -10.75
C VAL A 328 0.59 17.41 -11.91
N TYR A 329 -0.23 17.03 -12.88
CA TYR A 329 0.21 16.29 -14.07
C TYR A 329 0.37 17.22 -15.27
N GLN A 330 -0.58 18.13 -15.46
CA GLN A 330 -0.65 19.02 -16.61
C GLN A 330 -1.09 20.41 -16.15
N GLY A 331 -0.58 21.45 -16.83
CA GLY A 331 -0.88 22.83 -16.54
C GLY A 331 -0.24 23.37 -15.26
N THR A 332 -0.61 24.59 -14.90
CA THR A 332 -0.06 25.30 -13.74
C THR A 332 -1.15 25.64 -12.73
N LEU A 333 -0.86 25.41 -11.44
CA LEU A 333 -1.75 25.76 -10.34
C LEU A 333 -1.27 27.05 -9.69
N ARG A 334 -2.11 28.09 -9.73
CA ARG A 334 -1.81 29.41 -9.13
C ARG A 334 -2.61 29.67 -7.87
N ARG A 335 -1.98 30.34 -6.90
CA ARG A 335 -2.65 30.80 -5.69
C ARG A 335 -3.79 31.75 -6.04
N GLY A 336 -4.97 31.52 -5.45
CA GLY A 336 -6.18 32.29 -5.74
C GLY A 336 -6.97 31.80 -6.97
N GLY A 337 -6.44 30.85 -7.74
CA GLY A 337 -7.13 30.22 -8.86
C GLY A 337 -8.35 29.39 -8.44
N PHE A 338 -9.15 29.00 -9.43
CA PHE A 338 -10.30 28.12 -9.24
C PHE A 338 -10.01 26.76 -9.88
N ILE A 339 -10.29 25.70 -9.14
CA ILE A 339 -10.23 24.31 -9.59
C ILE A 339 -11.59 23.65 -9.39
N THR A 340 -11.92 22.67 -10.22
CA THR A 340 -13.19 21.95 -10.17
C THR A 340 -12.93 20.49 -9.86
N ASN A 341 -13.59 19.94 -8.85
CA ASN A 341 -13.53 18.50 -8.58
C ASN A 341 -14.50 17.77 -9.50
N ILE A 342 -13.99 16.81 -10.27
CA ILE A 342 -14.74 16.12 -11.32
C ILE A 342 -15.85 15.22 -10.77
N LYS A 343 -15.66 14.63 -9.60
CA LYS A 343 -16.60 13.67 -9.01
C LYS A 343 -17.88 14.34 -8.49
N ASN A 344 -17.77 15.57 -7.99
CA ASN A 344 -18.87 16.29 -7.37
C ASN A 344 -19.24 17.60 -8.09
N ASP A 345 -18.53 17.92 -9.18
CA ASP A 345 -18.65 19.14 -9.99
C ASP A 345 -18.60 20.45 -9.17
N LYS A 346 -17.92 20.42 -8.01
CA LYS A 346 -17.79 21.58 -7.13
C LYS A 346 -16.55 22.39 -7.49
N LYS A 347 -16.77 23.68 -7.72
CA LYS A 347 -15.70 24.68 -7.87
C LYS A 347 -15.15 25.08 -6.51
N VAL A 348 -13.83 24.94 -6.36
CA VAL A 348 -13.08 25.25 -5.15
C VAL A 348 -12.05 26.32 -5.50
N LYS A 349 -11.99 27.37 -4.67
CA LYS A 349 -10.95 28.39 -4.77
C LYS A 349 -9.72 27.92 -4.02
N VAL A 350 -8.53 28.08 -4.60
CA VAL A 350 -7.24 27.73 -4.00
C VAL A 350 -6.77 28.87 -3.08
N PRO A 351 -6.86 28.74 -1.74
CA PRO A 351 -6.58 29.87 -0.86
C PRO A 351 -5.07 30.07 -0.61
N ARG A 352 -4.36 28.95 -0.45
CA ARG A 352 -2.95 28.91 -0.08
C ARG A 352 -2.34 27.62 -0.64
N LEU A 353 -1.19 27.77 -1.30
CA LEU A 353 -0.39 26.69 -1.86
C LEU A 353 0.92 26.59 -1.08
N VAL A 354 1.30 25.38 -0.73
CA VAL A 354 2.47 25.13 0.09
C VAL A 354 3.25 23.93 -0.44
N ARG A 355 4.58 24.05 -0.44
CA ARG A 355 5.50 22.93 -0.61
C ARG A 355 5.91 22.41 0.76
N MET A 356 5.93 21.08 0.91
CA MET A 356 6.30 20.42 2.15
C MET A 356 7.81 20.16 2.18
N HIS A 357 8.51 20.83 3.08
CA HIS A 357 9.92 20.57 3.35
C HIS A 357 10.06 19.86 4.71
N SER A 358 9.78 18.55 4.71
CA SER A 358 9.71 17.74 5.94
C SER A 358 8.62 18.23 6.90
N ASN A 359 8.99 19.03 7.90
CA ASN A 359 8.08 19.59 8.91
C ASN A 359 7.80 21.10 8.68
N GLU A 360 8.47 21.73 7.72
CA GLU A 360 8.32 23.14 7.42
C GLU A 360 7.43 23.36 6.19
N LEU A 361 6.55 24.35 6.29
CA LEU A 361 5.59 24.74 5.27
C LEU A 361 6.18 25.93 4.48
N GLU A 362 6.57 25.71 3.23
CA GLU A 362 7.05 26.77 2.34
C GLU A 362 5.91 27.29 1.46
N ASP A 363 5.53 28.55 1.62
CA ASP A 363 4.50 29.19 0.81
C ASP A 363 4.98 29.44 -0.62
N VAL A 364 4.18 29.04 -1.60
CA VAL A 364 4.47 29.21 -3.03
C VAL A 364 3.28 29.83 -3.76
N ASP A 365 3.55 30.65 -4.78
CA ASP A 365 2.51 31.32 -5.56
C ASP A 365 2.03 30.49 -6.76
N GLU A 366 2.91 29.67 -7.33
CA GLU A 366 2.60 28.78 -8.46
C GLU A 366 3.31 27.43 -8.33
N ILE A 367 2.68 26.37 -8.86
CA ILE A 367 3.22 25.02 -8.96
C ILE A 367 3.02 24.52 -10.40
N GLY A 368 4.08 23.96 -10.97
CA GLY A 368 4.11 23.44 -12.33
C GLY A 368 3.77 21.95 -12.45
N PRO A 369 3.73 21.41 -13.68
CA PRO A 369 3.49 20.00 -13.93
C PRO A 369 4.62 19.14 -13.39
N GLY A 370 4.27 17.98 -12.83
CA GLY A 370 5.19 17.02 -12.23
C GLY A 370 5.51 17.27 -10.74
N GLU A 371 5.16 18.42 -10.19
CA GLU A 371 5.40 18.73 -8.78
C GLU A 371 4.26 18.25 -7.86
N ILE A 372 4.63 17.90 -6.63
CA ILE A 372 3.70 17.63 -5.53
C ILE A 372 3.57 18.89 -4.66
N CYS A 373 2.33 19.22 -4.30
CA CYS A 373 1.99 20.34 -3.45
C CYS A 373 0.97 19.97 -2.39
N ALA A 374 0.81 20.84 -1.39
CA ALA A 374 -0.26 20.78 -0.42
C ALA A 374 -1.12 22.05 -0.48
N MET A 375 -2.44 21.87 -0.34
CA MET A 375 -3.41 22.96 -0.28
C MET A 375 -4.26 22.90 1.00
N PHE A 376 -4.63 24.06 1.52
CA PHE A 376 -5.45 24.18 2.73
C PHE A 376 -6.94 24.33 2.40
N GLY A 377 -7.79 23.68 3.19
CA GLY A 377 -9.24 23.95 3.19
C GLY A 377 -10.01 23.41 1.98
N VAL A 378 -9.44 22.42 1.27
CA VAL A 378 -10.10 21.75 0.15
C VAL A 378 -10.73 20.45 0.63
N ASP A 379 -12.06 20.44 0.73
CA ASP A 379 -12.81 19.22 1.06
C ASP A 379 -12.87 18.30 -0.16
N CYS A 380 -12.20 17.16 -0.06
CA CYS A 380 -12.16 16.10 -1.07
C CYS A 380 -11.85 14.76 -0.43
N SER A 381 -11.99 13.71 -1.22
CA SER A 381 -11.55 12.35 -0.88
C SER A 381 -10.20 12.04 -1.50
N SER A 382 -9.44 11.13 -0.88
CA SER A 382 -8.23 10.59 -1.49
C SER A 382 -8.58 9.90 -2.81
N GLY A 383 -7.92 10.27 -3.90
CA GLY A 383 -8.17 9.78 -5.26
C GLY A 383 -9.04 10.70 -6.12
N ASP A 384 -9.53 11.84 -5.59
CA ASP A 384 -10.30 12.80 -6.39
C ASP A 384 -9.40 13.57 -7.38
N THR A 385 -9.90 13.74 -8.61
CA THR A 385 -9.23 14.50 -9.67
C THR A 385 -9.81 15.92 -9.74
N PHE A 386 -8.92 16.90 -9.90
CA PHE A 386 -9.24 18.31 -10.05
C PHE A 386 -8.79 18.82 -11.41
N THR A 387 -9.64 19.62 -12.06
CA THR A 387 -9.34 20.26 -13.35
C THR A 387 -9.63 21.76 -13.32
N ASP A 388 -9.33 22.45 -14.42
CA ASP A 388 -9.69 23.86 -14.65
C ASP A 388 -11.22 24.10 -14.81
N GLY A 389 -11.99 23.01 -14.99
CA GLY A 389 -13.44 23.03 -15.24
C GLY A 389 -13.85 23.06 -16.72
N ALA A 390 -12.91 23.21 -17.65
CA ALA A 390 -13.16 23.02 -19.08
C ALA A 390 -13.00 21.55 -19.47
N LEU A 391 -11.94 20.91 -18.95
CA LEU A 391 -11.69 19.49 -19.09
C LEU A 391 -12.49 18.67 -18.09
N GLN A 392 -13.07 17.56 -18.56
CA GLN A 392 -13.74 16.54 -17.73
C GLN A 392 -12.93 15.24 -17.71
N TYR A 393 -11.66 15.37 -17.35
CA TYR A 393 -10.74 14.24 -17.24
C TYR A 393 -10.73 13.73 -15.80
N THR A 394 -10.89 12.43 -15.64
CA THR A 394 -10.64 11.74 -14.37
C THR A 394 -9.39 10.89 -14.48
N MET A 395 -8.58 10.88 -13.43
CA MET A 395 -7.49 9.93 -13.36
C MET A 395 -8.04 8.52 -13.12
N THR A 396 -7.29 7.52 -13.54
CA THR A 396 -7.62 6.11 -13.26
C THR A 396 -7.76 5.86 -11.76
N SER A 397 -8.80 5.14 -11.37
CA SER A 397 -9.04 4.78 -9.98
C SER A 397 -7.94 3.87 -9.45
N MET A 398 -7.60 4.05 -8.18
CA MET A 398 -6.72 3.13 -7.47
C MET A 398 -7.38 1.77 -7.29
N PHE A 399 -6.56 0.71 -7.31
CA PHE A 399 -7.02 -0.58 -6.82
C PHE A 399 -7.16 -0.52 -5.29
N VAL A 400 -8.39 -0.60 -4.79
CA VAL A 400 -8.69 -0.66 -3.36
C VAL A 400 -9.05 -2.11 -3.01
N PRO A 401 -8.22 -2.81 -2.23
CA PRO A 401 -8.54 -4.17 -1.81
C PRO A 401 -9.76 -4.19 -0.87
N ASN A 402 -10.47 -5.31 -0.85
CA ASN A 402 -11.56 -5.51 0.10
C ASN A 402 -11.02 -5.70 1.52
N PRO A 403 -11.64 -5.09 2.54
CA PRO A 403 -11.24 -5.29 3.93
C PRO A 403 -11.48 -6.75 4.36
N VAL A 404 -10.61 -7.24 5.24
CA VAL A 404 -10.59 -8.65 5.68
C VAL A 404 -10.98 -8.84 7.15
N ILE A 405 -10.94 -7.76 7.94
CA ILE A 405 -11.33 -7.76 9.34
C ILE A 405 -12.42 -6.72 9.57
N SER A 406 -13.36 -7.07 10.45
CA SER A 406 -14.38 -6.16 10.98
C SER A 406 -14.30 -6.11 12.50
N LEU A 407 -14.60 -4.96 13.08
CA LEU A 407 -14.59 -4.72 14.52
C LEU A 407 -15.82 -3.88 14.89
N SER A 408 -16.57 -4.31 15.90
CA SER A 408 -17.61 -3.42 16.44
C SER A 408 -16.98 -2.36 17.34
N LEU A 409 -17.44 -1.13 17.16
CA LEU A 409 -16.91 0.05 17.82
C LEU A 409 -18.04 0.79 18.54
N LYS A 410 -17.86 1.00 19.85
CA LYS A 410 -18.82 1.75 20.67
C LYS A 410 -18.12 2.82 21.48
N PRO A 411 -18.54 4.10 21.42
CA PRO A 411 -17.96 5.13 22.26
C PRO A 411 -18.28 4.87 23.74
N LYS A 412 -17.32 5.15 24.61
CA LYS A 412 -17.48 5.01 26.06
C LYS A 412 -18.25 6.22 26.60
N GLY A 413 -19.49 5.99 27.02
CA GLY A 413 -20.35 7.04 27.57
C GLY A 413 -21.33 7.62 26.54
N LYS A 414 -21.56 8.94 26.57
CA LYS A 414 -22.45 9.61 25.61
C LYS A 414 -21.76 9.83 24.28
N GLU A 415 -22.45 9.50 23.19
CA GLU A 415 -22.01 9.82 21.84
C GLU A 415 -21.81 11.32 21.68
N THR A 416 -20.59 11.70 21.32
CA THR A 416 -20.26 13.06 20.92
C THR A 416 -20.26 13.15 19.40
N PRO A 417 -20.60 14.31 18.81
CA PRO A 417 -20.54 14.51 17.35
C PRO A 417 -19.12 14.29 16.78
N ASN A 418 -18.09 14.33 17.64
CA ASN A 418 -16.72 14.03 17.27
C ASN A 418 -16.54 12.57 16.80
N PHE A 419 -17.33 11.63 17.30
CA PHE A 419 -17.28 10.23 16.89
C PHE A 419 -17.64 10.07 15.41
N SER A 420 -18.81 10.55 14.99
CA SER A 420 -19.24 10.52 13.59
C SER A 420 -18.34 11.37 12.69
N LYS A 421 -17.81 12.49 13.20
CA LYS A 421 -16.84 13.32 12.45
C LYS A 421 -15.53 12.58 12.18
N ALA A 422 -15.00 11.87 13.17
CA ALA A 422 -13.77 11.09 13.03
C ALA A 422 -13.93 9.95 12.02
N LEU A 423 -15.01 9.17 12.12
CA LEU A 423 -15.27 8.04 11.22
C LEU A 423 -15.42 8.47 9.76
N ASN A 424 -16.23 9.50 9.50
CA ASN A 424 -16.40 10.04 8.15
C ASN A 424 -15.08 10.56 7.58
N ARG A 425 -14.22 11.12 8.43
CA ARG A 425 -12.91 11.61 8.00
C ARG A 425 -11.96 10.46 7.67
N PHE A 426 -11.85 9.45 8.53
CA PHE A 426 -11.00 8.30 8.27
C PHE A 426 -11.43 7.56 7.01
N GLN A 427 -12.73 7.48 6.72
CA GLN A 427 -13.24 6.93 5.46
C GLN A 427 -12.87 7.78 4.23
N LYS A 428 -12.79 9.12 4.36
CA LYS A 428 -12.29 10.00 3.29
C LYS A 428 -10.77 9.88 3.11
N GLU A 429 -10.04 9.69 4.21
CA GLU A 429 -8.59 9.55 4.25
C GLU A 429 -8.14 8.21 3.68
N ASP A 430 -8.84 7.12 3.99
CA ASP A 430 -8.49 5.76 3.59
C ASP A 430 -9.71 5.01 3.03
N PRO A 431 -9.72 4.68 1.73
CA PRO A 431 -10.83 3.98 1.10
C PRO A 431 -10.97 2.51 1.54
N THR A 432 -9.94 1.92 2.16
CA THR A 432 -10.02 0.56 2.72
C THR A 432 -10.71 0.54 4.09
N PHE A 433 -10.75 1.69 4.78
CA PHE A 433 -11.46 1.84 6.05
C PHE A 433 -12.95 2.08 5.79
N LYS A 434 -13.76 1.03 5.93
CA LYS A 434 -15.21 1.12 5.74
C LYS A 434 -15.91 1.18 7.07
N VAL A 435 -16.96 2.00 7.13
CA VAL A 435 -17.80 2.15 8.30
C VAL A 435 -19.25 1.92 7.87
N HIS A 436 -19.95 1.05 8.58
CA HIS A 436 -21.38 0.89 8.43
C HIS A 436 -22.03 0.64 9.79
N VAL A 437 -23.33 0.92 9.89
CA VAL A 437 -24.11 0.58 11.07
C VAL A 437 -24.90 -0.68 10.74
N ASP A 438 -24.75 -1.69 11.58
CA ASP A 438 -25.49 -2.93 11.42
C ASP A 438 -26.99 -2.66 11.72
N PRO A 439 -27.91 -2.94 10.77
CA PRO A 439 -29.34 -2.68 10.96
C PRO A 439 -29.98 -3.53 12.08
N GLU A 440 -29.41 -4.69 12.42
CA GLU A 440 -29.95 -5.59 13.45
C GLU A 440 -29.45 -5.18 14.84
N THR A 441 -28.14 -5.10 15.03
CA THR A 441 -27.54 -4.79 16.34
C THR A 441 -27.50 -3.28 16.64
N LYS A 442 -27.65 -2.43 15.62
CA LYS A 442 -27.45 -0.97 15.67
C LYS A 442 -26.06 -0.56 16.16
N GLU A 443 -25.10 -1.48 16.11
CA GLU A 443 -23.70 -1.18 16.44
C GLU A 443 -22.98 -0.59 15.21
N THR A 444 -22.01 0.28 15.47
CA THR A 444 -21.12 0.78 14.42
C THR A 444 -20.03 -0.26 14.17
N ILE A 445 -19.95 -0.77 12.95
CA ILE A 445 -18.92 -1.72 12.52
C ILE A 445 -17.91 -0.96 11.67
N ILE A 446 -16.63 -1.11 12.03
CA ILE A 446 -15.49 -0.64 11.24
C ILE A 446 -14.81 -1.84 10.59
N GLU A 447 -14.45 -1.71 9.32
CA GLU A 447 -13.77 -2.74 8.54
C GLU A 447 -12.41 -2.22 8.07
N GLY A 448 -11.42 -3.11 8.01
CA GLY A 448 -10.07 -2.76 7.57
C GLY A 448 -9.24 -3.96 7.16
N MET A 449 -7.97 -3.69 6.88
CA MET A 449 -7.01 -4.67 6.33
C MET A 449 -6.36 -5.58 7.39
N GLY A 450 -6.39 -5.21 8.66
CA GLY A 450 -5.68 -5.93 9.72
C GLY A 450 -6.03 -5.45 11.13
N GLU A 451 -5.59 -6.20 12.14
CA GLU A 451 -5.88 -5.88 13.55
C GLU A 451 -5.16 -4.59 13.96
N LEU A 452 -3.88 -4.46 13.60
CA LEU A 452 -3.09 -3.26 13.86
C LEU A 452 -3.66 -2.05 13.13
N HIS A 453 -4.19 -2.25 11.91
CA HIS A 453 -4.88 -1.21 11.16
C HIS A 453 -5.99 -0.55 11.98
N LEU A 454 -6.89 -1.38 12.51
CA LEU A 454 -8.06 -0.91 13.25
C LEU A 454 -7.66 -0.35 14.62
N GLU A 455 -6.70 -0.97 15.30
CA GLU A 455 -6.18 -0.51 16.59
C GLU A 455 -5.61 0.92 16.49
N ILE A 456 -4.83 1.19 15.43
CA ILE A 456 -4.28 2.53 15.18
C ILE A 456 -5.39 3.55 14.97
N TYR A 457 -6.44 3.23 14.20
CA TYR A 457 -7.55 4.17 14.02
C TYR A 457 -8.32 4.43 15.31
N VAL A 458 -8.53 3.40 16.14
CA VAL A 458 -9.13 3.57 17.46
C VAL A 458 -8.26 4.45 18.35
N GLU A 459 -6.94 4.26 18.33
CA GLU A 459 -6.02 5.13 19.06
C GLU A 459 -5.98 6.56 18.52
N ARG A 460 -6.08 6.75 17.20
CA ARG A 460 -6.21 8.07 16.57
C ARG A 460 -7.51 8.76 16.99
N MET A 461 -8.66 8.07 17.08
CA MET A 461 -9.89 8.67 17.63
C MET A 461 -9.67 9.19 19.05
N ARG A 462 -8.95 8.42 19.87
CA ARG A 462 -8.64 8.81 21.25
C ARG A 462 -7.72 10.03 21.30
N ARG A 463 -6.64 10.03 20.52
CA ARG A 463 -5.62 11.09 20.56
C ARG A 463 -6.04 12.38 19.83
N GLU A 464 -6.63 12.25 18.64
CA GLU A 464 -7.01 13.39 17.79
C GLU A 464 -8.40 13.95 18.15
N TYR A 465 -9.36 13.09 18.48
CA TYR A 465 -10.77 13.48 18.69
C TYR A 465 -11.23 13.41 20.15
N ASN A 466 -10.38 12.92 21.04
CA ASN A 466 -10.66 12.72 22.46
C ASN A 466 -11.91 11.84 22.68
N VAL A 467 -12.11 10.84 21.80
CA VAL A 467 -13.19 9.87 21.90
C VAL A 467 -12.61 8.52 22.32
N ASP A 468 -12.86 8.14 23.58
CA ASP A 468 -12.55 6.80 24.06
C ASP A 468 -13.58 5.81 23.50
N CYS A 469 -13.12 4.79 22.76
CA CYS A 469 -13.98 3.74 22.22
C CYS A 469 -13.68 2.39 22.89
N VAL A 470 -14.74 1.61 23.11
CA VAL A 470 -14.68 0.20 23.46
C VAL A 470 -14.83 -0.61 22.18
N THR A 471 -13.92 -1.55 21.98
CA THR A 471 -13.89 -2.42 20.81
C THR A 471 -14.46 -3.80 21.17
N GLY A 472 -15.29 -4.35 20.28
CA GLY A 472 -15.75 -5.73 20.36
C GLY A 472 -14.66 -6.74 20.00
N LYS A 473 -15.03 -8.02 19.91
CA LYS A 473 -14.12 -9.03 19.34
C LYS A 473 -14.03 -8.83 17.82
N PRO A 474 -12.82 -8.84 17.22
CA PRO A 474 -12.67 -8.83 15.77
C PRO A 474 -13.43 -10.01 15.16
N GLN A 475 -14.20 -9.74 14.10
CA GLN A 475 -14.86 -10.77 13.31
C GLN A 475 -14.17 -10.85 11.95
N VAL A 476 -13.84 -12.08 11.55
CA VAL A 476 -13.25 -12.36 10.25
C VAL A 476 -14.35 -12.26 9.19
N ALA A 477 -14.03 -11.67 8.05
CA ALA A 477 -14.92 -11.65 6.90
C ALA A 477 -15.00 -13.05 6.26
N PHE A 478 -15.76 -13.96 6.86
CA PHE A 478 -16.10 -15.23 6.23
C PHE A 478 -16.91 -14.98 4.95
N ARG A 479 -16.85 -15.93 4.03
CA ARG A 479 -17.69 -15.98 2.85
C ARG A 479 -18.44 -17.30 2.83
N GLU A 480 -19.54 -17.34 2.10
CA GLU A 480 -20.27 -18.56 1.83
C GLU A 480 -20.11 -18.94 0.35
N ALA A 481 -20.03 -20.23 0.04
CA ALA A 481 -19.93 -20.72 -1.33
C ALA A 481 -20.71 -22.03 -1.49
N ILE A 482 -20.97 -22.41 -2.73
CA ILE A 482 -21.62 -23.69 -3.05
C ILE A 482 -20.61 -24.68 -3.61
N THR A 483 -20.84 -25.98 -3.42
CA THR A 483 -19.93 -27.01 -3.95
C THR A 483 -20.52 -27.79 -5.12
N GLU A 484 -21.85 -27.86 -5.21
CA GLU A 484 -22.56 -28.64 -6.22
C GLU A 484 -23.58 -27.78 -6.95
N GLY A 485 -23.89 -28.12 -8.19
CA GLY A 485 -24.95 -27.44 -8.94
C GLY A 485 -26.34 -27.88 -8.49
N ALA A 486 -27.30 -26.95 -8.42
CA ALA A 486 -28.68 -27.24 -8.05
C ALA A 486 -29.68 -26.56 -8.98
N LYS A 487 -30.69 -27.31 -9.42
CA LYS A 487 -31.82 -26.78 -10.20
C LYS A 487 -32.86 -26.16 -9.28
N PHE A 488 -33.44 -25.04 -9.69
CA PHE A 488 -34.59 -24.42 -9.04
C PHE A 488 -35.76 -24.25 -10.01
N ASN A 489 -36.97 -24.34 -9.46
CA ASN A 489 -38.21 -23.99 -10.13
C ASN A 489 -39.16 -23.40 -9.09
N TYR A 490 -39.15 -22.08 -8.96
CA TYR A 490 -39.89 -21.39 -7.91
C TYR A 490 -41.00 -20.54 -8.51
N THR A 491 -42.18 -20.59 -7.91
CA THR A 491 -43.33 -19.76 -8.30
C THR A 491 -43.74 -18.89 -7.11
N HIS A 492 -43.55 -17.58 -7.24
CA HIS A 492 -44.08 -16.59 -6.31
C HIS A 492 -45.50 -16.24 -6.74
N LYS A 493 -46.51 -16.58 -5.92
CA LYS A 493 -47.90 -16.19 -6.13
C LYS A 493 -48.49 -15.66 -4.83
N LYS A 494 -48.83 -14.37 -4.79
CA LYS A 494 -49.59 -13.75 -3.70
C LYS A 494 -50.79 -12.98 -4.26
N GLN A 495 -51.98 -13.32 -3.76
CA GLN A 495 -53.21 -12.56 -3.96
C GLN A 495 -53.69 -12.05 -2.59
N SER A 496 -53.18 -10.89 -2.18
CA SER A 496 -53.88 -10.00 -1.24
C SER A 496 -54.70 -9.03 -2.09
N GLY A 497 -55.94 -8.69 -1.70
CA GLY A 497 -56.99 -8.07 -2.54
C GLY A 497 -56.75 -6.74 -3.30
N GLY A 498 -55.51 -6.41 -3.69
CA GLY A 498 -55.11 -5.40 -4.68
C GLY A 498 -54.38 -6.04 -5.88
N ALA A 499 -53.43 -5.32 -6.49
CA ALA A 499 -52.62 -5.85 -7.62
C ALA A 499 -51.91 -7.15 -7.20
N GLY A 500 -52.16 -8.24 -7.95
CA GLY A 500 -51.56 -9.53 -7.66
C GLY A 500 -50.05 -9.51 -7.85
N GLN A 501 -49.36 -10.45 -7.22
CA GLN A 501 -47.94 -10.73 -7.48
C GLN A 501 -47.80 -12.13 -8.05
N TYR A 502 -47.30 -12.23 -9.27
CA TYR A 502 -46.97 -13.48 -9.94
C TYR A 502 -45.61 -13.41 -10.63
N GLY A 503 -44.75 -14.38 -10.33
CA GLY A 503 -43.50 -14.58 -11.05
C GLY A 503 -43.01 -16.01 -10.86
N ARG A 504 -42.77 -16.72 -11.95
CA ARG A 504 -42.13 -18.04 -11.93
C ARG A 504 -40.77 -17.96 -12.60
N VAL A 505 -39.76 -18.52 -11.94
CA VAL A 505 -38.38 -18.58 -12.44
C VAL A 505 -37.85 -20.01 -12.33
N GLN A 506 -37.15 -20.44 -13.38
CA GLN A 506 -36.58 -21.76 -13.52
C GLN A 506 -35.17 -21.67 -14.08
N GLY A 507 -34.28 -22.50 -13.55
CA GLY A 507 -32.90 -22.57 -14.00
C GLY A 507 -32.06 -23.38 -13.03
N PHE A 508 -30.77 -23.09 -12.98
CA PHE A 508 -29.84 -23.74 -12.08
C PHE A 508 -28.76 -22.79 -11.58
N ILE A 509 -28.19 -23.13 -10.43
CA ILE A 509 -26.98 -22.52 -9.91
C ILE A 509 -25.85 -23.52 -10.00
N GLU A 510 -24.62 -23.05 -10.18
CA GLU A 510 -23.41 -23.85 -10.17
C GLU A 510 -22.23 -23.05 -9.62
N PRO A 511 -21.21 -23.72 -9.06
CA PRO A 511 -20.01 -23.04 -8.60
C PRO A 511 -19.29 -22.37 -9.76
N ALA A 512 -18.84 -21.14 -9.55
CA ALA A 512 -18.06 -20.37 -10.51
C ALA A 512 -16.62 -20.20 -10.04
N GLU A 513 -15.67 -20.23 -10.98
CA GLU A 513 -14.30 -19.81 -10.74
C GLU A 513 -14.19 -18.28 -10.82
N ILE A 514 -13.13 -17.73 -10.23
CA ILE A 514 -12.85 -16.29 -10.24
C ILE A 514 -12.29 -15.93 -11.63
N ASP A 515 -12.86 -14.92 -12.30
CA ASP A 515 -12.34 -14.43 -13.59
C ASP A 515 -11.03 -13.64 -13.44
N GLU A 516 -10.36 -13.32 -14.56
CA GLU A 516 -9.13 -12.52 -14.58
C GLU A 516 -9.29 -11.13 -13.94
N ASP A 517 -10.50 -10.57 -13.98
CA ASP A 517 -10.88 -9.28 -13.36
C ASP A 517 -11.25 -9.38 -11.87
N GLY A 518 -11.21 -10.57 -11.28
CA GLY A 518 -11.55 -10.81 -9.86
C GLY A 518 -13.04 -10.88 -9.56
N VAL A 519 -13.89 -11.02 -10.58
CA VAL A 519 -15.34 -11.23 -10.44
C VAL A 519 -15.63 -12.73 -10.30
N ASP A 520 -16.42 -13.08 -9.29
CA ASP A 520 -16.72 -14.46 -8.89
C ASP A 520 -18.23 -14.75 -8.91
N THR A 521 -19.04 -13.79 -9.39
CA THR A 521 -20.50 -13.89 -9.43
C THR A 521 -20.99 -13.63 -10.85
N PHE A 522 -21.73 -14.58 -11.40
CA PHE A 522 -22.19 -14.49 -12.79
C PHE A 522 -23.69 -14.74 -12.86
N PHE A 523 -24.39 -13.84 -13.55
CA PHE A 523 -25.79 -14.02 -13.89
C PHE A 523 -25.90 -14.16 -15.41
N GLU A 524 -26.36 -15.31 -15.88
CA GLU A 524 -26.56 -15.57 -17.30
C GLU A 524 -28.04 -15.81 -17.58
N SER A 525 -28.59 -15.12 -18.58
CA SER A 525 -29.96 -15.35 -19.04
C SER A 525 -29.95 -16.12 -20.35
N ARG A 526 -30.52 -17.33 -20.34
CA ARG A 526 -30.74 -18.19 -21.52
C ARG A 526 -32.22 -18.31 -21.88
N VAL A 527 -33.03 -17.33 -21.47
CA VAL A 527 -34.47 -17.35 -21.70
C VAL A 527 -34.77 -17.21 -23.20
N VAL A 528 -35.42 -18.22 -23.79
CA VAL A 528 -35.83 -18.23 -25.20
C VAL A 528 -37.36 -18.15 -25.27
N GLY A 529 -37.90 -17.33 -26.18
CA GLY A 529 -39.34 -17.34 -26.50
C GLY A 529 -40.24 -16.40 -25.68
N GLY A 530 -39.68 -15.50 -24.86
CA GLY A 530 -40.45 -14.42 -24.22
C GLY A 530 -41.35 -14.83 -23.04
N ASN A 531 -41.20 -16.05 -22.51
CA ASN A 531 -41.93 -16.54 -21.32
C ASN A 531 -41.70 -15.65 -20.08
N ILE A 532 -40.50 -15.08 -19.97
CA ILE A 532 -40.21 -13.94 -19.10
C ILE A 532 -40.00 -12.73 -20.01
N PRO A 533 -40.82 -11.67 -19.89
CA PRO A 533 -40.60 -10.40 -20.57
C PRO A 533 -39.19 -9.84 -20.30
N THR A 534 -38.50 -9.36 -21.34
CA THR A 534 -37.09 -8.93 -21.27
C THR A 534 -36.87 -7.78 -20.29
N ASN A 535 -37.89 -6.95 -20.07
CA ASN A 535 -37.89 -5.88 -19.06
C ASN A 535 -37.80 -6.39 -17.61
N TYR A 536 -38.16 -7.66 -17.33
CA TYR A 536 -38.08 -8.24 -15.99
C TYR A 536 -36.77 -8.99 -15.70
N ILE A 537 -35.93 -9.24 -16.71
CA ILE A 537 -34.63 -9.92 -16.53
C ILE A 537 -33.70 -9.11 -15.60
N PRO A 538 -33.56 -7.77 -15.72
CA PRO A 538 -32.76 -7.00 -14.77
C PRO A 538 -33.29 -7.05 -13.33
N ALA A 539 -34.60 -7.27 -13.15
CA ALA A 539 -35.19 -7.43 -11.82
C ALA A 539 -34.83 -8.80 -11.21
N CYS A 540 -34.76 -9.86 -12.02
CA CYS A 540 -34.22 -11.15 -11.60
C CYS A 540 -32.76 -11.04 -11.18
N GLU A 541 -31.93 -10.36 -11.98
CA GLU A 541 -30.51 -10.12 -11.65
C GLU A 541 -30.35 -9.36 -10.32
N LYS A 542 -31.15 -8.29 -10.10
CA LYS A 542 -31.18 -7.58 -8.82
C LYS A 542 -31.60 -8.49 -7.66
N GLY A 543 -32.57 -9.39 -7.88
CA GLY A 543 -33.01 -10.36 -6.87
C GLY A 543 -31.93 -11.38 -6.51
N PHE A 544 -31.16 -11.84 -7.50
CA PHE A 544 -30.00 -12.71 -7.30
C PHE A 544 -28.92 -11.98 -6.50
N ARG A 545 -28.51 -10.77 -6.91
CA ARG A 545 -27.48 -9.97 -6.21
C ARG A 545 -27.86 -9.67 -4.76
N GLU A 546 -29.14 -9.41 -4.48
CA GLU A 546 -29.62 -9.21 -3.10
C GLU A 546 -29.56 -10.51 -2.29
N GLY A 547 -29.95 -11.65 -2.89
CA GLY A 547 -29.82 -12.96 -2.25
C GLY A 547 -28.38 -13.35 -1.90
N MET A 548 -27.39 -12.83 -2.64
CA MET A 548 -25.97 -13.07 -2.37
C MET A 548 -25.40 -12.24 -1.21
N GLN A 549 -26.03 -11.12 -0.82
CA GLN A 549 -25.50 -10.25 0.23
C GLN A 549 -25.55 -10.90 1.62
N LYS A 550 -26.59 -11.70 1.88
CA LYS A 550 -26.82 -12.36 3.18
C LYS A 550 -27.00 -13.87 2.98
N GLY A 551 -25.93 -14.61 3.27
CA GLY A 551 -25.92 -16.07 3.25
C GLY A 551 -26.82 -16.69 4.33
N PHE A 552 -27.21 -17.94 4.11
CA PHE A 552 -28.17 -18.63 4.98
C PHE A 552 -27.49 -19.51 6.05
N LEU A 553 -26.18 -19.74 5.97
CA LEU A 553 -25.45 -20.52 6.99
C LEU A 553 -25.06 -19.66 8.19
N ILE A 554 -24.37 -18.54 7.92
CA ILE A 554 -23.80 -17.65 8.93
C ILE A 554 -24.12 -16.17 8.70
N GLY A 555 -24.90 -15.84 7.68
CA GLY A 555 -25.28 -14.46 7.37
C GLY A 555 -24.22 -13.66 6.63
N HIS A 556 -23.18 -14.33 6.12
CA HIS A 556 -22.08 -13.68 5.39
C HIS A 556 -22.33 -13.66 3.88
N PRO A 557 -21.68 -12.76 3.11
CA PRO A 557 -21.87 -12.70 1.67
C PRO A 557 -21.47 -14.00 0.96
N ILE A 558 -22.30 -14.41 0.00
CA ILE A 558 -22.07 -15.58 -0.85
C ILE A 558 -21.17 -15.17 -2.03
N THR A 559 -20.22 -16.02 -2.38
CA THR A 559 -19.17 -15.83 -3.41
C THR A 559 -19.04 -17.07 -4.28
N GLY A 560 -18.54 -16.93 -5.51
CA GLY A 560 -18.27 -18.06 -6.40
C GLY A 560 -19.51 -18.78 -6.92
N VAL A 561 -20.56 -18.03 -7.31
CA VAL A 561 -21.82 -18.61 -7.80
C VAL A 561 -22.19 -18.07 -9.17
N ARG A 562 -22.46 -18.98 -10.11
CA ARG A 562 -23.10 -18.69 -11.39
C ARG A 562 -24.56 -19.10 -11.34
N MET A 563 -25.46 -18.16 -11.61
CA MET A 563 -26.89 -18.40 -11.74
C MET A 563 -27.30 -18.29 -13.20
N VAL A 564 -27.84 -19.39 -13.75
CA VAL A 564 -28.34 -19.45 -15.12
C VAL A 564 -29.86 -19.48 -15.08
N LEU A 565 -30.48 -18.45 -15.66
CA LEU A 565 -31.94 -18.36 -15.82
C LEU A 565 -32.33 -18.96 -17.18
N GLU A 566 -32.99 -20.11 -17.17
CA GLU A 566 -33.35 -20.85 -18.40
C GLU A 566 -34.76 -20.51 -18.88
N ASP A 567 -35.74 -20.47 -17.96
CA ASP A 567 -37.15 -20.31 -18.32
C ASP A 567 -37.95 -19.74 -17.15
N GLY A 568 -39.24 -19.44 -17.37
CA GLY A 568 -40.14 -18.99 -16.33
C GLY A 568 -41.56 -18.82 -16.82
N ALA A 569 -42.38 -18.10 -16.06
CA ALA A 569 -43.70 -17.70 -16.50
C ALA A 569 -44.07 -16.33 -15.92
N ALA A 570 -44.66 -15.50 -16.78
CA ALA A 570 -45.27 -14.23 -16.41
C ALA A 570 -46.80 -14.30 -16.57
N HIS A 571 -47.50 -13.46 -15.83
CA HIS A 571 -48.93 -13.22 -15.96
C HIS A 571 -49.15 -11.76 -16.38
N ALA A 572 -50.01 -11.52 -17.37
CA ALA A 572 -50.13 -10.20 -17.99
C ALA A 572 -50.54 -9.07 -17.02
N VAL A 573 -51.28 -9.40 -15.96
CA VAL A 573 -51.84 -8.41 -15.01
C VAL A 573 -51.14 -8.45 -13.65
N ASP A 574 -50.65 -9.62 -13.23
CA ASP A 574 -50.12 -9.83 -11.88
C ASP A 574 -48.59 -9.87 -11.82
N SER A 575 -47.91 -9.86 -12.97
CA SER A 575 -46.44 -9.82 -12.99
C SER A 575 -45.91 -8.39 -12.90
N SER A 576 -44.94 -8.20 -12.02
CA SER A 576 -44.23 -6.95 -11.80
C SER A 576 -42.75 -7.22 -11.59
N GLU A 577 -41.91 -6.20 -11.73
CA GLU A 577 -40.48 -6.27 -11.42
C GLU A 577 -40.23 -6.78 -9.99
N LEU A 578 -41.02 -6.32 -9.03
CA LEU A 578 -40.91 -6.74 -7.63
C LEU A 578 -41.29 -8.22 -7.44
N ALA A 579 -42.28 -8.73 -8.17
CA ALA A 579 -42.65 -10.14 -8.12
C ALA A 579 -41.53 -11.05 -8.65
N PHE A 580 -40.90 -10.69 -9.77
CA PHE A 580 -39.76 -11.43 -10.32
C PHE A 580 -38.50 -11.32 -9.44
N LYS A 581 -38.24 -10.15 -8.86
CA LYS A 581 -37.16 -9.96 -7.89
C LYS A 581 -37.31 -10.90 -6.68
N ILE A 582 -38.50 -10.95 -6.07
CA ILE A 582 -38.79 -11.82 -4.92
C ILE A 582 -38.79 -13.30 -5.32
N ALA A 583 -39.34 -13.63 -6.50
CA ALA A 583 -39.31 -15.00 -7.02
C ALA A 583 -37.88 -15.50 -7.16
N THR A 584 -36.98 -14.70 -7.74
CA THR A 584 -35.57 -15.04 -7.89
C THR A 584 -34.84 -15.18 -6.57
N LEU A 585 -35.10 -14.30 -5.59
CA LEU A 585 -34.49 -14.38 -4.26
C LEU A 585 -34.86 -15.70 -3.55
N ASN A 586 -36.13 -16.10 -3.59
CA ASN A 586 -36.57 -17.36 -2.98
C ASN A 586 -36.12 -18.59 -3.77
N ALA A 587 -36.09 -18.50 -5.11
CA ALA A 587 -35.55 -19.56 -5.96
C ALA A 587 -34.08 -19.83 -5.65
N PHE A 588 -33.30 -18.76 -5.51
CA PHE A 588 -31.90 -18.82 -5.12
C PHE A 588 -31.75 -19.46 -3.74
N LYS A 589 -32.57 -19.06 -2.76
CA LYS A 589 -32.56 -19.67 -1.42
C LYS A 589 -32.82 -21.18 -1.44
N GLU A 590 -33.80 -21.65 -2.21
CA GLU A 590 -34.08 -23.08 -2.32
C GLU A 590 -32.96 -23.86 -3.01
N ALA A 591 -32.37 -23.30 -4.07
CA ALA A 591 -31.24 -23.92 -4.74
C ALA A 591 -29.99 -23.93 -3.84
N TYR A 592 -29.73 -22.83 -3.14
CA TYR A 592 -28.58 -22.68 -2.24
C TYR A 592 -28.54 -23.74 -1.14
N MET A 593 -29.70 -24.08 -0.56
CA MET A 593 -29.78 -25.14 0.45
C MET A 593 -29.59 -26.55 -0.14
N LYS A 594 -29.84 -26.74 -1.43
CA LYS A 594 -29.65 -28.02 -2.15
C LYS A 594 -28.25 -28.17 -2.74
N SER A 595 -27.48 -27.09 -2.85
CA SER A 595 -26.15 -27.05 -3.47
C SER A 595 -24.98 -27.29 -2.49
N SER A 596 -25.26 -27.93 -1.35
CA SER A 596 -24.27 -28.27 -0.31
C SER A 596 -23.39 -27.07 0.08
N PRO A 597 -23.96 -26.03 0.71
CA PRO A 597 -23.25 -24.79 0.98
C PRO A 597 -22.12 -24.99 2.01
N VAL A 598 -21.00 -24.31 1.78
CA VAL A 598 -19.79 -24.36 2.60
C VAL A 598 -19.38 -22.97 3.05
N ILE A 599 -18.72 -22.90 4.20
CA ILE A 599 -18.14 -21.67 4.72
C ILE A 599 -16.70 -21.59 4.26
N MET A 600 -16.33 -20.41 3.77
CA MET A 600 -15.00 -20.07 3.30
C MET A 600 -14.36 -19.07 4.25
N GLU A 601 -13.12 -19.33 4.65
CA GLU A 601 -12.31 -18.45 5.47
C GLU A 601 -11.13 -17.87 4.67
N PRO A 602 -10.69 -16.64 4.99
CA PRO A 602 -9.48 -16.07 4.40
C PRO A 602 -8.24 -16.74 4.97
N ILE A 603 -7.43 -17.29 4.07
CA ILE A 603 -6.10 -17.82 4.35
C ILE A 603 -5.06 -16.74 4.07
N MET A 604 -4.18 -16.57 5.04
CA MET A 604 -3.05 -15.67 4.99
C MET A 604 -1.80 -16.47 4.64
N LYS A 605 -1.00 -15.97 3.71
CA LYS A 605 0.38 -16.43 3.54
C LYS A 605 1.25 -15.65 4.52
N VAL A 606 1.88 -16.35 5.42
CA VAL A 606 2.67 -15.83 6.53
C VAL A 606 4.14 -16.16 6.28
N ASP A 607 4.96 -15.13 6.15
CA ASP A 607 6.41 -15.26 6.15
C ASP A 607 6.93 -14.89 7.53
N ILE A 608 7.70 -15.79 8.12
CA ILE A 608 8.26 -15.64 9.46
C ILE A 608 9.77 -15.69 9.35
N THR A 609 10.45 -14.73 9.97
CA THR A 609 11.91 -14.71 10.10
C THR A 609 12.27 -14.70 11.57
N ALA A 610 13.05 -15.68 12.02
CA ALA A 610 13.51 -15.77 13.40
C ALA A 610 14.89 -16.44 13.49
N PRO A 611 15.63 -16.30 14.61
CA PRO A 611 16.88 -17.02 14.82
C PRO A 611 16.69 -18.54 14.78
N ILE A 612 17.68 -19.27 14.25
CA ILE A 612 17.59 -20.72 14.05
C ILE A 612 17.37 -21.52 15.35
N GLU A 613 17.86 -20.99 16.48
CA GLU A 613 17.64 -21.55 17.82
C GLU A 613 16.15 -21.75 18.17
N PHE A 614 15.27 -20.90 17.61
CA PHE A 614 13.82 -20.93 17.88
C PHE A 614 13.01 -21.60 16.77
N GLN A 615 13.66 -22.22 15.77
CA GLN A 615 12.99 -22.82 14.62
C GLN A 615 11.91 -23.82 15.04
N GLY A 616 12.25 -24.76 15.94
CA GLY A 616 11.30 -25.76 16.42
C GLY A 616 10.10 -25.16 17.16
N THR A 617 10.32 -24.14 17.98
CA THR A 617 9.25 -23.47 18.74
C THR A 617 8.31 -22.71 17.81
N VAL A 618 8.84 -21.97 16.85
CA VAL A 618 8.05 -21.19 15.89
C VAL A 618 7.23 -22.11 14.98
N MET A 619 7.84 -23.16 14.42
CA MET A 619 7.12 -24.15 13.60
C MET A 619 6.04 -24.88 14.42
N GLY A 620 6.33 -25.22 15.68
CA GLY A 620 5.34 -25.76 16.60
C GLY A 620 4.16 -24.79 16.85
N GLY A 621 4.43 -23.49 16.94
CA GLY A 621 3.41 -22.44 17.06
C GLY A 621 2.49 -22.36 15.85
N ILE A 622 3.04 -22.47 14.63
CA ILE A 622 2.25 -22.50 13.38
C ILE A 622 1.36 -23.75 13.34
N ASN A 623 1.92 -24.93 13.65
CA ASN A 623 1.16 -26.18 13.67
C ASN A 623 0.03 -26.16 14.71
N LYS A 624 0.27 -25.54 15.87
CA LYS A 624 -0.77 -25.33 16.90
C LYS A 624 -1.92 -24.46 16.39
N ARG A 625 -1.62 -23.51 15.50
CA ARG A 625 -2.59 -22.65 14.81
C ARG A 625 -3.16 -23.28 13.53
N LYS A 626 -2.95 -24.59 13.33
CA LYS A 626 -3.40 -25.36 12.17
C LYS A 626 -2.88 -24.80 10.83
N GLY A 627 -1.74 -24.11 10.87
CA GLY A 627 -1.07 -23.62 9.67
C GLY A 627 -0.39 -24.73 8.89
N THR A 628 -0.38 -24.61 7.56
CA THR A 628 0.36 -25.51 6.67
C THR A 628 1.69 -24.84 6.30
N ILE A 629 2.81 -25.47 6.64
CA ILE A 629 4.13 -24.96 6.26
C ILE A 629 4.36 -25.33 4.78
N VAL A 630 4.59 -24.32 3.96
CA VAL A 630 4.83 -24.47 2.52
C VAL A 630 6.32 -24.62 2.25
N ASP A 631 7.13 -23.77 2.87
CA ASP A 631 8.58 -23.75 2.64
C ASP A 631 9.34 -23.33 3.90
N THR A 632 10.58 -23.78 4.02
CA THR A 632 11.48 -23.41 5.11
C THR A 632 12.90 -23.28 4.59
N GLU A 633 13.42 -22.07 4.61
CA GLU A 633 14.81 -21.75 4.28
C GLU A 633 15.61 -21.52 5.58
N SER A 634 16.49 -22.45 5.94
CA SER A 634 17.42 -22.27 7.06
C SER A 634 18.73 -21.62 6.58
N GLY A 635 19.06 -20.44 7.12
CA GLY A 635 20.39 -19.82 7.00
C GLY A 635 21.28 -20.17 8.20
N GLU A 636 22.48 -19.59 8.28
CA GLU A 636 23.43 -19.86 9.38
C GLU A 636 22.92 -19.37 10.74
N ASP A 637 22.44 -18.13 10.83
CA ASP A 637 21.95 -17.53 12.09
C ASP A 637 20.42 -17.41 12.18
N TYR A 638 19.76 -17.26 11.03
CA TYR A 638 18.31 -17.03 10.92
C TYR A 638 17.69 -18.02 9.95
N PHE A 639 16.47 -18.43 10.24
CA PHE A 639 15.63 -19.18 9.31
C PHE A 639 14.44 -18.32 8.87
N THR A 640 13.96 -18.59 7.66
CA THR A 640 12.72 -18.03 7.13
C THR A 640 11.75 -19.17 6.86
N CYS A 641 10.52 -19.06 7.34
CA CYS A 641 9.46 -20.04 7.16
C CYS A 641 8.26 -19.39 6.48
N VAL A 642 7.76 -20.03 5.42
CA VAL A 642 6.57 -19.61 4.68
C VAL A 642 5.46 -20.59 5.01
N ALA A 643 4.34 -20.09 5.53
CA ALA A 643 3.19 -20.90 5.93
C ALA A 643 1.86 -20.30 5.47
N GLU A 644 0.89 -21.15 5.19
CA GLU A 644 -0.51 -20.78 4.95
C GLU A 644 -1.31 -20.99 6.25
N VAL A 645 -1.88 -19.92 6.81
CA VAL A 645 -2.61 -19.96 8.09
C VAL A 645 -3.93 -19.20 7.96
N SER A 646 -5.00 -19.72 8.55
CA SER A 646 -6.29 -19.00 8.64
C SER A 646 -6.13 -17.68 9.40
N LEU A 647 -6.72 -16.60 8.89
CA LEU A 647 -6.72 -15.30 9.57
C LEU A 647 -7.36 -15.40 10.97
N ASN A 648 -8.38 -16.24 11.14
CA ASN A 648 -9.02 -16.47 12.43
C ASN A 648 -8.04 -17.05 13.46
N ALA A 649 -7.13 -17.92 12.99
CA ALA A 649 -6.10 -18.50 13.81
C ALA A 649 -4.88 -17.58 14.00
N MET A 650 -4.82 -16.40 13.38
CA MET A 650 -3.68 -15.47 13.46
C MET A 650 -3.84 -14.36 14.52
N PHE A 651 -5.03 -14.19 15.11
CA PHE A 651 -5.24 -13.21 16.16
C PHE A 651 -4.26 -13.41 17.34
N GLY A 652 -3.63 -12.32 17.77
CA GLY A 652 -2.63 -12.32 18.84
C GLY A 652 -1.31 -13.04 18.51
N TYR A 653 -1.06 -13.44 17.25
CA TYR A 653 0.18 -14.14 16.88
C TYR A 653 1.43 -13.28 17.09
N ALA A 654 1.34 -11.96 16.92
CA ALA A 654 2.45 -11.04 17.15
C ALA A 654 3.04 -11.12 18.57
N SER A 655 2.18 -11.28 19.57
CA SER A 655 2.60 -11.44 20.97
C SER A 655 3.19 -12.82 21.22
N GLU A 656 2.62 -13.86 20.61
CA GLU A 656 3.11 -15.24 20.75
C GLU A 656 4.49 -15.42 20.12
N ILE A 657 4.69 -14.98 18.87
CA ILE A 657 5.98 -15.13 18.19
C ILE A 657 7.08 -14.36 18.92
N ARG A 658 6.80 -13.15 19.43
CA ARG A 658 7.74 -12.40 20.26
C ARG A 658 8.05 -13.14 21.55
N GLY A 659 7.05 -13.75 22.20
CA GLY A 659 7.28 -14.59 23.38
C GLY A 659 8.16 -15.81 23.08
N GLN A 660 7.90 -16.50 21.97
CA GLN A 660 8.62 -17.72 21.55
C GLN A 660 10.06 -17.45 21.08
N SER A 661 10.31 -16.27 20.52
CA SER A 661 11.60 -15.88 19.92
C SER A 661 12.40 -14.87 20.77
N GLN A 662 12.01 -14.65 22.02
CA GLN A 662 12.59 -13.62 22.90
C GLN A 662 12.60 -12.21 22.27
N GLY A 663 11.58 -11.91 21.47
CA GLY A 663 11.40 -10.63 20.79
C GLY A 663 12.21 -10.47 19.50
N LYS A 664 12.94 -11.51 19.05
CA LYS A 664 13.79 -11.45 17.85
C LYS A 664 13.09 -11.90 16.57
N GLY A 665 11.94 -12.56 16.69
CA GLY A 665 11.14 -13.06 15.58
C GLY A 665 10.24 -11.97 15.00
N GLU A 666 10.26 -11.86 13.69
CA GLU A 666 9.41 -10.97 12.89
C GLU A 666 8.52 -11.83 11.99
N PHE A 667 7.31 -11.38 11.72
CA PHE A 667 6.44 -12.00 10.73
C PHE A 667 5.75 -10.94 9.89
N SER A 668 5.41 -11.33 8.67
CA SER A 668 4.57 -10.59 7.76
C SER A 668 3.52 -11.54 7.20
N MET A 669 2.28 -11.08 7.05
CA MET A 669 1.21 -11.91 6.49
C MET A 669 0.49 -11.15 5.38
N GLU A 670 0.19 -11.83 4.27
CA GLU A 670 -0.54 -11.30 3.14
C GLU A 670 -1.79 -12.15 2.89
N TYR A 671 -2.90 -11.53 2.49
CA TYR A 671 -4.08 -12.29 2.06
C TYR A 671 -3.71 -13.10 0.81
N LEU A 672 -3.96 -14.41 0.86
CA LEU A 672 -3.66 -15.31 -0.24
C LEU A 672 -4.93 -15.65 -1.04
N ARG A 673 -5.91 -16.26 -0.35
CA ARG A 673 -7.16 -16.75 -0.95
C ARG A 673 -8.19 -17.07 0.13
N HIS A 674 -9.44 -17.26 -0.26
CA HIS A 674 -10.42 -17.93 0.59
C HIS A 674 -10.34 -19.46 0.39
N GLN A 675 -10.44 -20.22 1.47
CA GLN A 675 -10.45 -21.68 1.48
C GLN A 675 -11.61 -22.20 2.32
N ARG A 676 -12.09 -23.42 2.02
CA ARG A 676 -13.13 -24.09 2.81
C ARG A 676 -12.65 -24.30 4.24
N VAL A 677 -13.50 -23.91 5.19
CA VAL A 677 -13.29 -24.12 6.63
C VAL A 677 -13.31 -25.63 6.95
N GLN A 678 -12.58 -26.04 7.98
CA GLN A 678 -12.61 -27.42 8.44
C GLN A 678 -14.04 -27.81 8.91
N PRO A 679 -14.50 -29.05 8.66
CA PRO A 679 -15.88 -29.44 9.01
C PRO A 679 -16.27 -29.22 10.47
N GLN A 680 -15.32 -29.39 11.40
CA GLN A 680 -15.55 -29.16 12.83
C GLN A 680 -15.81 -27.68 13.14
N GLU A 681 -14.98 -26.79 12.61
CA GLU A 681 -15.11 -25.34 12.79
C GLU A 681 -16.36 -24.80 12.10
N GLN A 682 -16.71 -25.35 10.93
CA GLN A 682 -17.94 -25.01 10.23
C GLN A 682 -19.19 -25.26 11.10
N ILE A 683 -19.24 -26.41 11.80
CA ILE A 683 -20.34 -26.74 12.71
C ILE A 683 -20.40 -25.77 13.89
N GLU A 684 -19.25 -25.37 14.44
CA GLU A 684 -19.18 -24.40 15.54
C GLU A 684 -19.66 -23.02 15.11
N LEU A 685 -19.25 -22.55 13.93
CA LEU A 685 -19.69 -21.28 13.37
C LEU A 685 -21.22 -21.24 13.13
N ILE A 686 -21.79 -22.32 12.58
CA ILE A 686 -23.24 -22.44 12.38
C ILE A 686 -23.98 -22.41 13.73
N LYS A 687 -23.48 -23.14 14.73
CA LYS A 687 -24.08 -23.12 16.08
C LYS A 687 -24.00 -21.73 16.72
N ALA A 688 -22.87 -21.04 16.57
CA ALA A 688 -22.69 -19.69 17.08
C ALA A 688 -23.67 -18.70 16.43
N HIS A 689 -23.86 -18.80 15.10
CA HIS A 689 -24.82 -17.98 14.37
C HIS A 689 -26.27 -18.26 14.81
N GLN A 690 -26.65 -19.55 14.93
CA GLN A 690 -27.97 -19.93 15.43
C GLN A 690 -28.23 -19.44 16.86
N LYS A 691 -27.20 -19.38 17.70
CA LYS A 691 -27.31 -18.83 19.05
C LYS A 691 -27.56 -17.32 19.02
N LYS A 692 -26.80 -16.57 18.22
CA LYS A 692 -27.00 -15.12 18.01
C LYS A 692 -28.42 -14.82 17.53
N LEU A 693 -28.89 -15.51 16.48
CA LEU A 693 -30.27 -15.33 15.97
C LEU A 693 -31.35 -15.56 17.03
N LYS A 694 -31.14 -16.50 17.96
CA LYS A 694 -32.07 -16.75 19.08
C LYS A 694 -31.99 -15.69 20.18
N GLU A 695 -30.84 -15.06 20.34
CA GLU A 695 -30.65 -13.94 21.27
C GLU A 695 -31.27 -12.66 20.70
N ASP A 696 -31.14 -12.42 19.38
CA ASP A 696 -31.71 -11.25 18.70
C ASP A 696 -33.24 -11.33 18.52
N GLN A 697 -33.82 -12.55 18.54
CA GLN A 697 -35.27 -12.76 18.50
C GLN A 697 -35.94 -12.66 19.89
N LYS A 698 -35.16 -12.57 20.96
CA LYS A 698 -35.65 -12.37 22.34
C LYS A 698 -35.59 -10.91 22.73
#